data_AF-A0A9W6XJX0-F1
#
_entry.id   AF-A0A9W6XJX0-F1
#
_cell.length_a   1.000
_cell.length_b   1.000
_cell.length_c   1.000
_cell.angle_alpha   90.00
_cell.angle_beta   90.00
_cell.angle_gamma   90.00
#
_symmetry.space_group_name_H-M   'P 1'
#
loop_
_entity.id
_entity.type
_entity.pdbx_description
1 polymer ?
#
loop_
_entity_poly.entity_id
_entity_poly.type
_entity_poly.pdbx_seq_one_letter_code
_entity_poly.pdbx_strand_id
1 'polypeptide(L)'
;MFNVVRRLVVIAAACQYIYISMLATWRTIEVLRSMPNPTQIFGVFTSSLITANYTGDGLIRDSPLVQNVLGGDTTPRDYVLFLESDAKVSRQNCSQIPLFNAEIYNHGFLTDVYTQMVNDTSYNTTVLTDLELVVVVVDCSSTQLNNGDPSTVRVFNVARSRQEPNDVYLVMVSLSVQDYRMWSYKKSGPALVGMVAVVHDIQVGITKQLYMMAPTYPYQRSLEFDLYEFIRITDESSRELRSVTHDPTTQPIMHLVTSRKRGFFDGDGQFNIRSMYSHLDVSDAKSALSEWEWLGEALIEDSWAWVHGLHFIFGMQTLFSLLVLFLVSYQNIRAGKIWVGAPFASTSTATFVSRGILVTISWYVNSFWTLFEFALSNAAKLSHSEAVYVHKELVHADVLVVYLGLVAFLSWVIRERIDPSVAIFLFEIIHAHRLSFIRISPPVLNEIETYVNSVFRLGDVVKEPAVAAMSPLHFWTSFQIPKKDATFLAASFFPKISLLSVVMCYALLRKLYRYFYPEQTRHISNQSVGHSVNEKAALAQKGHLTNFEISTGAELQTRFGIISDYNNYVYFKGMKFASADGVYCSGYVIVNGTYLVSSKHLMAVIGMKLVRSRFTNVYAYDIEGNAVKDTARLVYPDTFSWSDLWHLNVTVLL
;
A
#
# COMPACT_ATOMS: atom_id res chain seq x y z
N MET A 1 5.45 -41.02 -3.40
CA MET A 1 5.73 -39.80 -4.20
C MET A 1 4.71 -38.68 -3.91
N PHE A 2 3.40 -38.89 -4.08
CA PHE A 2 2.35 -37.86 -3.85
C PHE A 2 2.39 -37.19 -2.46
N ASN A 3 2.61 -37.96 -1.39
CA ASN A 3 2.74 -37.40 -0.02
C ASN A 3 3.96 -36.50 0.16
N VAL A 4 5.09 -36.80 -0.50
CA VAL A 4 6.30 -35.97 -0.42
C VAL A 4 6.07 -34.64 -1.13
N VAL A 5 5.45 -34.67 -2.32
CA VAL A 5 5.07 -33.46 -3.06
C VAL A 5 4.14 -32.58 -2.23
N ARG A 6 3.10 -33.16 -1.61
CA ARG A 6 2.20 -32.42 -0.71
C ARG A 6 2.96 -31.76 0.44
N ARG A 7 3.91 -32.45 1.08
CA ARG A 7 4.72 -31.89 2.18
C ARG A 7 5.64 -30.75 1.71
N LEU A 8 6.25 -30.88 0.54
CA LEU A 8 7.05 -29.81 -0.06
C LEU A 8 6.22 -28.55 -0.33
N VAL A 9 4.98 -28.69 -0.80
CA VAL A 9 4.05 -27.57 -0.99
C VAL A 9 3.71 -26.88 0.33
N VAL A 10 3.58 -27.63 1.44
CA VAL A 10 3.34 -27.05 2.77
C VAL A 10 4.58 -26.31 3.29
N ILE A 11 5.78 -26.81 2.99
CA ILE A 11 7.04 -26.10 3.27
C ILE A 11 7.09 -24.79 2.47
N ALA A 12 6.72 -24.80 1.19
CA ALA A 12 6.63 -23.60 0.37
C ALA A 12 5.64 -22.58 0.97
N ALA A 13 4.48 -23.03 1.48
CA ALA A 13 3.53 -22.18 2.16
C ALA A 13 4.11 -21.55 3.46
N ALA A 14 4.91 -22.29 4.22
CA ALA A 14 5.62 -21.76 5.39
C ALA A 14 6.69 -20.72 5.01
N CYS A 15 7.45 -20.98 3.94
CA CYS A 15 8.40 -20.01 3.39
C CYS A 15 7.70 -18.72 2.94
N GLN A 16 6.56 -18.84 2.25
CA GLN A 16 5.74 -17.70 1.85
C GLN A 16 5.26 -16.89 3.06
N TYR A 17 4.76 -17.54 4.10
CA TYR A 17 4.35 -16.87 5.34
C TYR A 17 5.51 -16.10 5.99
N ILE A 18 6.71 -16.71 6.08
CA ILE A 18 7.90 -16.04 6.62
C ILE A 18 8.28 -14.84 5.76
N TYR A 19 8.30 -15.00 4.44
CA TYR A 19 8.62 -13.92 3.51
C TYR A 19 7.69 -12.72 3.72
N ILE A 20 6.37 -12.94 3.78
CA ILE A 20 5.38 -11.89 4.01
C ILE A 20 5.59 -11.22 5.37
N SER A 21 5.80 -11.99 6.44
CA SER A 21 6.02 -11.45 7.79
C SER A 21 7.32 -10.64 7.91
N MET A 22 8.41 -11.10 7.31
CA MET A 22 9.70 -10.38 7.32
C MET A 22 9.63 -9.10 6.47
N LEU A 23 8.95 -9.17 5.33
CA LEU A 23 8.75 -8.01 4.47
C LEU A 23 7.87 -6.94 5.15
N ALA A 24 6.78 -7.33 5.83
CA ALA A 24 5.98 -6.41 6.64
C ALA A 24 6.79 -5.78 7.79
N THR A 25 7.68 -6.55 8.42
CA THR A 25 8.59 -6.01 9.46
C THR A 25 9.51 -4.95 8.86
N TRP A 26 10.10 -5.21 7.69
CA TRP A 26 10.94 -4.25 7.00
C TRP A 26 10.16 -2.97 6.68
N ARG A 27 8.97 -3.08 6.07
CA ARG A 27 8.10 -1.93 5.76
C ARG A 27 7.66 -1.16 7.00
N THR A 28 7.47 -1.83 8.13
CA THR A 28 7.17 -1.17 9.42
C THR A 28 8.28 -0.19 9.80
N ILE A 29 9.55 -0.57 9.60
CA ILE A 29 10.70 0.30 9.88
C ILE A 29 10.75 1.48 8.91
N GLU A 30 10.39 1.28 7.63
CA GLU A 30 10.35 2.36 6.65
C GLU A 30 9.32 3.42 7.01
N VAL A 31 8.10 3.00 7.36
CA VAL A 31 6.99 3.89 7.75
C VAL A 31 7.30 4.63 9.05
N LEU A 32 7.88 3.95 10.05
CA LEU A 32 8.27 4.60 11.32
C LEU A 32 9.40 5.62 11.18
N ARG A 33 10.20 5.51 10.11
CA ARG A 33 11.29 6.45 9.81
C ARG A 33 10.87 7.53 8.81
N SER A 34 9.61 7.51 8.37
CA SER A 34 9.10 8.36 7.28
C SER A 34 10.06 8.37 6.09
N MET A 35 10.59 7.20 5.71
CA MET A 35 11.60 7.14 4.64
C MET A 35 11.00 7.64 3.32
N PRO A 36 11.74 8.48 2.57
CA PRO A 36 11.23 9.07 1.33
C PRO A 36 10.92 7.98 0.31
N ASN A 37 9.75 8.08 -0.31
CA ASN A 37 9.37 7.21 -1.41
C ASN A 37 10.06 7.66 -2.71
N PRO A 38 10.25 6.77 -3.69
CA PRO A 38 10.88 7.16 -4.94
C PRO A 38 10.05 8.25 -5.63
N THR A 39 10.75 9.25 -6.16
CA THR A 39 10.15 10.31 -6.98
C THR A 39 9.40 9.70 -8.16
N GLN A 40 8.16 10.14 -8.37
CA GLN A 40 7.26 9.63 -9.40
C GLN A 40 6.64 10.79 -10.18
N ILE A 41 6.22 10.49 -11.42
CA ILE A 41 5.38 11.38 -12.22
C ILE A 41 3.93 11.12 -11.80
N PHE A 42 3.30 12.10 -11.16
CA PHE A 42 1.90 12.02 -10.72
C PHE A 42 0.90 12.38 -11.81
N GLY A 43 1.36 13.10 -12.83
CA GLY A 43 0.56 13.44 -14.01
C GLY A 43 1.33 14.35 -14.94
N VAL A 44 0.94 14.33 -16.22
CA VAL A 44 1.43 15.25 -17.24
C VAL A 44 0.23 15.96 -17.83
N PHE A 45 0.15 17.27 -17.69
CA PHE A 45 -0.86 18.05 -18.40
C PHE A 45 -0.34 18.41 -19.78
N THR A 46 -1.09 18.03 -20.82
CA THR A 46 -0.64 18.16 -22.21
C THR A 46 -1.52 19.12 -22.98
N SER A 47 -0.94 20.07 -23.72
CA SER A 47 -1.59 20.99 -24.65
C SER A 47 -1.08 20.70 -26.07
N SER A 48 -1.83 19.88 -26.80
CA SER A 48 -1.38 19.31 -28.07
C SER A 48 -1.61 20.22 -29.28
N LEU A 49 -2.71 21.00 -29.29
CA LEU A 49 -3.07 21.79 -30.47
C LEU A 49 -2.13 22.97 -30.64
N ILE A 50 -1.82 23.69 -29.55
CA ILE A 50 -1.01 24.90 -29.61
C ILE A 50 0.33 24.64 -30.30
N THR A 51 1.02 23.55 -29.93
CA THR A 51 2.35 23.19 -30.44
C THR A 51 2.32 22.43 -31.76
N ALA A 52 1.33 21.57 -31.98
CA ALA A 52 1.26 20.75 -33.20
C ALA A 52 0.78 21.55 -34.42
N ASN A 53 -0.11 22.52 -34.22
CA ASN A 53 -0.86 23.14 -35.33
C ASN A 53 -0.75 24.66 -35.38
N TYR A 54 -0.51 25.34 -34.24
CA TYR A 54 -0.73 26.78 -34.16
C TYR A 54 0.55 27.61 -33.99
N THR A 55 1.60 27.12 -33.32
CA THR A 55 2.86 27.88 -33.15
C THR A 55 3.81 27.76 -34.33
N GLY A 56 3.71 26.72 -35.14
CA GLY A 56 4.70 26.41 -36.18
C GLY A 56 6.07 26.07 -35.59
N ASP A 57 7.09 26.10 -36.45
CA ASP A 57 8.48 25.74 -36.10
C ASP A 57 9.44 26.93 -36.20
N GLY A 58 8.99 28.18 -36.10
CA GLY A 58 9.83 29.38 -36.27
C GLY A 58 9.33 30.58 -35.47
N LEU A 59 9.46 31.79 -36.04
CA LEU A 59 8.95 33.03 -35.44
C LEU A 59 7.44 32.94 -35.15
N ILE A 60 7.03 33.40 -33.96
CA ILE A 60 5.61 33.44 -33.60
C ILE A 60 4.81 34.34 -34.54
N ARG A 61 5.43 35.40 -35.09
CA ARG A 61 4.80 36.26 -36.11
C ARG A 61 4.34 35.48 -37.35
N ASP A 62 5.12 34.48 -37.78
CA ASP A 62 4.86 33.69 -38.98
C ASP A 62 4.02 32.44 -38.70
N SER A 63 3.66 32.22 -37.43
CA SER A 63 2.90 31.06 -37.00
C SER A 63 1.48 31.01 -37.61
N PRO A 64 0.91 29.81 -37.83
CA PRO A 64 -0.48 29.66 -38.25
C PRO A 64 -1.48 30.37 -37.33
N LEU A 65 -1.19 30.46 -36.03
CA LEU A 65 -2.01 31.21 -35.07
C LEU A 65 -2.12 32.68 -35.46
N VAL A 66 -1.01 33.33 -35.81
CA VAL A 66 -1.02 34.76 -36.15
C VAL A 66 -1.48 34.98 -37.59
N GLN A 67 -0.97 34.20 -38.55
CA GLN A 67 -1.23 34.43 -39.97
C GLN A 67 -2.61 33.92 -40.40
N ASN A 68 -2.98 32.70 -40.02
CA ASN A 68 -4.21 32.07 -40.51
C ASN A 68 -5.41 32.36 -39.60
N VAL A 69 -5.23 32.33 -38.27
CA VAL A 69 -6.34 32.51 -37.32
C VAL A 69 -6.63 33.99 -37.06
N LEU A 70 -5.59 34.80 -36.82
CA LEU A 70 -5.72 36.24 -36.62
C LEU A 70 -5.66 37.07 -37.91
N GLY A 71 -5.41 36.43 -39.07
CA GLY A 71 -5.34 37.11 -40.36
C GLY A 71 -4.15 38.09 -40.48
N GLY A 72 -3.08 37.86 -39.73
CA GLY A 72 -1.92 38.76 -39.63
C GLY A 72 -2.17 40.03 -38.79
N ASP A 73 -3.38 40.22 -38.26
CA ASP A 73 -3.77 41.39 -37.47
C ASP A 73 -3.52 41.17 -35.97
N THR A 74 -2.60 41.97 -35.43
CA THR A 74 -2.16 41.94 -34.03
C THR A 74 -2.80 43.05 -33.20
N THR A 75 -3.93 43.62 -33.62
CA THR A 75 -4.66 44.57 -32.77
C THR A 75 -5.28 43.86 -31.55
N PRO A 76 -5.24 44.47 -30.36
CA PRO A 76 -5.81 43.90 -29.15
C PRO A 76 -7.28 43.48 -29.31
N ARG A 77 -7.64 42.32 -28.73
CA ARG A 77 -8.97 41.71 -28.81
C ARG A 77 -9.69 41.74 -27.46
N ASP A 78 -11.02 41.80 -27.53
CA ASP A 78 -11.95 41.79 -26.40
C ASP A 78 -12.55 40.39 -26.12
N TYR A 79 -11.94 39.33 -26.67
CA TYR A 79 -12.37 37.95 -26.51
C TYR A 79 -11.20 37.00 -26.22
N VAL A 80 -11.52 35.81 -25.70
CA VAL A 80 -10.57 34.68 -25.56
C VAL A 80 -10.71 33.79 -26.78
N LEU A 81 -9.59 33.35 -27.33
CA LEU A 81 -9.55 32.43 -28.46
C LEU A 81 -9.39 30.99 -27.94
N PHE A 82 -10.33 30.12 -28.28
CA PHE A 82 -10.34 28.71 -27.90
C PHE A 82 -9.96 27.86 -29.10
N LEU A 83 -8.89 27.08 -28.99
CA LEU A 83 -8.44 26.14 -30.03
C LEU A 83 -9.17 24.82 -29.86
N GLU A 84 -10.20 24.52 -30.67
CA GLU A 84 -11.02 23.31 -30.53
C GLU A 84 -10.46 22.11 -31.30
N SER A 85 -9.86 22.35 -32.47
CA SER A 85 -9.18 21.33 -33.27
C SER A 85 -8.01 21.94 -34.05
N ASP A 86 -7.35 21.15 -34.88
CA ASP A 86 -6.34 21.56 -35.86
C ASP A 86 -6.75 22.72 -36.79
N ALA A 87 -8.05 22.86 -37.08
CA ALA A 87 -8.57 23.87 -38.01
C ALA A 87 -9.77 24.68 -37.45
N LYS A 88 -10.30 24.29 -36.29
CA LYS A 88 -11.47 24.94 -35.69
C LYS A 88 -11.11 25.74 -34.44
N VAL A 89 -11.54 26.99 -34.42
CA VAL A 89 -11.42 27.88 -33.26
C VAL A 89 -12.79 28.42 -32.84
N SER A 90 -12.92 28.78 -31.57
CA SER A 90 -14.12 29.35 -30.96
C SER A 90 -13.74 30.63 -30.19
N ARG A 91 -14.72 31.53 -30.03
CA ARG A 91 -14.57 32.77 -29.24
C ARG A 91 -15.43 32.75 -27.96
N GLN A 92 -16.15 31.66 -27.72
CA GLN A 92 -17.12 31.55 -26.63
C GLN A 92 -16.66 30.56 -25.56
N ASN A 93 -16.29 29.35 -25.96
CA ASN A 93 -15.88 28.27 -25.05
C ASN A 93 -15.19 27.14 -25.83
N CYS A 94 -14.73 26.13 -25.08
CA CYS A 94 -14.39 24.81 -25.62
C CYS A 94 -15.63 23.91 -25.65
N SER A 95 -16.31 23.83 -26.79
CA SER A 95 -17.64 23.19 -26.89
C SER A 95 -17.66 21.68 -26.61
N GLN A 96 -16.52 21.00 -26.77
CA GLN A 96 -16.41 19.54 -26.60
C GLN A 96 -15.96 19.12 -25.20
N ILE A 97 -15.75 20.05 -24.27
CA ILE A 97 -15.22 19.75 -22.93
C ILE A 97 -16.35 19.74 -21.89
N PRO A 98 -16.72 18.58 -21.32
CA PRO A 98 -17.85 18.47 -20.41
C PRO A 98 -17.70 19.27 -19.10
N LEU A 99 -16.47 19.43 -18.62
CA LEU A 99 -16.14 20.09 -17.34
C LEU A 99 -15.59 21.51 -17.55
N PHE A 100 -15.92 22.16 -18.66
CA PHE A 100 -15.48 23.52 -18.96
C PHE A 100 -16.00 24.53 -17.91
N ASN A 101 -15.08 25.28 -17.30
CA ASN A 101 -15.42 26.33 -16.33
C ASN A 101 -15.31 27.73 -16.96
N ALA A 102 -16.46 28.32 -17.30
CA ALA A 102 -16.53 29.65 -17.91
C ALA A 102 -16.11 30.80 -16.96
N GLU A 103 -16.15 30.59 -15.63
CA GLU A 103 -15.71 31.61 -14.67
C GLU A 103 -14.18 31.73 -14.62
N ILE A 104 -13.46 30.65 -14.92
CA ILE A 104 -12.00 30.66 -15.05
C ILE A 104 -11.59 31.10 -16.46
N TYR A 105 -12.23 30.54 -17.50
CA TYR A 105 -11.83 30.77 -18.88
C TYR A 105 -12.69 31.85 -19.57
N ASN A 106 -12.73 33.06 -19.00
CA ASN A 106 -13.35 34.23 -19.63
C ASN A 106 -12.34 35.36 -19.83
N HIS A 107 -12.70 36.29 -20.73
CA HIS A 107 -11.85 37.42 -21.10
C HIS A 107 -11.50 38.32 -19.93
N GLY A 108 -12.48 38.63 -19.07
CA GLY A 108 -12.28 39.52 -17.93
C GLY A 108 -11.25 38.98 -16.95
N PHE A 109 -11.40 37.74 -16.50
CA PHE A 109 -10.47 37.12 -15.54
C PHE A 109 -9.08 36.92 -16.15
N LEU A 110 -8.97 36.32 -17.34
CA LEU A 110 -7.66 36.00 -17.93
C LEU A 110 -6.86 37.25 -18.32
N THR A 111 -7.53 38.31 -18.78
CA THR A 111 -6.89 39.58 -19.11
C THR A 111 -6.48 40.35 -17.85
N ASP A 112 -7.31 40.32 -16.80
CA ASP A 112 -6.95 40.90 -15.51
C ASP A 112 -5.71 40.21 -14.93
N VAL A 113 -5.66 38.88 -14.96
CA VAL A 113 -4.46 38.12 -14.56
C VAL A 113 -3.22 38.58 -15.32
N TYR A 114 -3.26 38.67 -16.65
CA TYR A 114 -2.12 39.16 -17.44
C TYR A 114 -1.73 40.58 -17.05
N THR A 115 -2.71 41.47 -16.86
CA THR A 115 -2.49 42.88 -16.52
C THR A 115 -1.86 43.03 -15.13
N GLN A 116 -2.36 42.31 -14.13
CA GLN A 116 -1.80 42.30 -12.77
C GLN A 116 -0.37 41.75 -12.79
N MET A 117 -0.11 40.66 -13.52
CA MET A 117 1.24 40.14 -13.69
C MET A 117 2.21 41.17 -14.29
N VAL A 118 1.79 41.91 -15.32
CA VAL A 118 2.63 42.96 -15.94
C VAL A 118 2.89 44.10 -14.96
N ASN A 119 1.85 44.59 -14.28
CA ASN A 119 1.95 45.73 -13.36
C ASN A 119 2.78 45.38 -12.11
N ASP A 120 2.50 44.24 -11.50
CA ASP A 120 3.11 43.88 -10.22
C ASP A 120 4.58 43.49 -10.39
N THR A 121 4.98 42.99 -11.56
CA THR A 121 6.37 42.59 -11.82
C THR A 121 7.24 43.68 -12.47
N SER A 122 6.66 44.86 -12.77
CA SER A 122 7.33 45.93 -13.52
C SER A 122 8.54 46.54 -12.80
N TYR A 123 8.67 46.32 -11.50
CA TYR A 123 9.76 46.87 -10.69
C TYR A 123 11.13 46.22 -10.98
N ASN A 124 11.15 45.04 -11.61
CA ASN A 124 12.39 44.27 -11.82
C ASN A 124 12.57 43.74 -13.26
N THR A 125 11.47 43.55 -14.02
CA THR A 125 11.57 43.07 -15.41
C THR A 125 10.80 43.97 -16.36
N THR A 126 11.44 44.37 -17.46
CA THR A 126 10.77 45.12 -18.54
C THR A 126 10.15 44.22 -19.60
N VAL A 127 10.52 42.92 -19.61
CA VAL A 127 10.12 41.97 -20.66
C VAL A 127 8.61 41.90 -20.86
N LEU A 128 7.81 42.00 -19.78
CA LEU A 128 6.36 41.97 -19.88
C LEU A 128 5.76 43.38 -20.10
N THR A 129 6.38 44.44 -19.57
CA THR A 129 5.89 45.82 -19.73
C THR A 129 6.06 46.34 -21.16
N ASP A 130 7.10 45.88 -21.85
CA ASP A 130 7.40 46.23 -23.25
C ASP A 130 6.42 45.57 -24.24
N LEU A 131 5.61 44.63 -23.75
CA LEU A 131 4.62 43.89 -24.54
C LEU A 131 3.20 44.45 -24.33
N GLU A 132 2.40 44.38 -25.39
CA GLU A 132 0.96 44.64 -25.40
C GLU A 132 0.22 43.34 -25.72
N LEU A 133 -0.73 42.97 -24.86
CA LEU A 133 -1.57 41.79 -25.07
C LEU A 133 -2.43 41.95 -26.32
N VAL A 134 -2.30 40.99 -27.25
CA VAL A 134 -3.14 40.92 -28.45
C VAL A 134 -4.38 40.08 -28.15
N VAL A 135 -4.21 38.84 -27.71
CA VAL A 135 -5.30 37.92 -27.39
C VAL A 135 -4.84 36.83 -26.44
N VAL A 136 -5.72 36.40 -25.54
CA VAL A 136 -5.49 35.20 -24.72
C VAL A 136 -5.98 33.97 -25.47
N VAL A 137 -5.15 32.95 -25.55
CA VAL A 137 -5.44 31.68 -26.24
C VAL A 137 -5.50 30.53 -25.24
N VAL A 138 -6.57 29.75 -25.33
CA VAL A 138 -6.82 28.55 -24.54
C VAL A 138 -6.80 27.33 -25.46
N ASP A 139 -5.93 26.37 -25.16
CA ASP A 139 -5.87 25.10 -25.87
C ASP A 139 -6.92 24.12 -25.30
N CYS A 140 -7.98 23.84 -26.06
CA CYS A 140 -9.04 22.92 -25.62
C CYS A 140 -8.61 21.45 -25.58
N SER A 141 -7.43 21.11 -26.12
CA SER A 141 -6.86 19.77 -25.92
C SER A 141 -6.17 19.60 -24.57
N SER A 142 -6.05 20.68 -23.77
CA SER A 142 -5.43 20.64 -22.45
C SER A 142 -6.05 19.56 -21.56
N THR A 143 -5.26 18.56 -21.15
CA THR A 143 -5.76 17.47 -20.30
C THR A 143 -6.17 17.96 -18.92
N GLN A 144 -5.57 19.04 -18.42
CA GLN A 144 -5.99 19.71 -17.19
C GLN A 144 -7.43 20.24 -17.28
N LEU A 145 -7.79 20.81 -18.44
CA LEU A 145 -9.11 21.34 -18.71
C LEU A 145 -10.12 20.19 -18.92
N ASN A 146 -9.73 19.12 -19.60
CA ASN A 146 -10.53 17.90 -19.75
C ASN A 146 -10.81 17.20 -18.40
N ASN A 147 -9.83 17.21 -17.49
CA ASN A 147 -9.98 16.69 -16.13
C ASN A 147 -10.84 17.61 -15.23
N GLY A 148 -11.16 18.83 -15.69
CA GLY A 148 -11.95 19.80 -14.94
C GLY A 148 -11.28 20.27 -13.66
N ASP A 149 -9.95 20.34 -13.60
CA ASP A 149 -9.21 20.70 -12.39
C ASP A 149 -9.19 22.23 -12.16
N PRO A 150 -9.95 22.78 -11.19
CA PRO A 150 -10.10 24.22 -11.02
C PRO A 150 -8.95 24.87 -10.22
N SER A 151 -7.97 24.08 -9.78
CA SER A 151 -6.80 24.57 -9.01
C SER A 151 -5.60 24.96 -9.89
N THR A 152 -5.72 24.77 -11.20
CA THR A 152 -4.66 25.02 -12.17
C THR A 152 -5.23 25.68 -13.42
N VAL A 153 -4.42 26.49 -14.10
CA VAL A 153 -4.77 27.14 -15.37
C VAL A 153 -3.52 27.23 -16.21
N ARG A 154 -3.60 26.86 -17.48
CA ARG A 154 -2.54 27.14 -18.45
C ARG A 154 -3.15 27.88 -19.65
N VAL A 155 -2.57 29.03 -19.99
CA VAL A 155 -3.00 29.86 -21.11
C VAL A 155 -1.79 30.38 -21.89
N PHE A 156 -2.03 30.75 -23.15
CA PHE A 156 -1.01 31.24 -24.06
C PHE A 156 -1.42 32.63 -24.53
N ASN A 157 -0.70 33.65 -24.07
CA ASN A 157 -0.99 35.03 -24.41
C ASN A 157 -0.19 35.41 -25.66
N VAL A 158 -0.86 35.74 -26.75
CA VAL A 158 -0.19 36.36 -27.89
C VAL A 158 -0.01 37.83 -27.56
N ALA A 159 1.22 38.32 -27.59
CA ALA A 159 1.56 39.69 -27.27
C ALA A 159 2.48 40.27 -28.35
N ARG A 160 2.43 41.58 -28.57
CA ARG A 160 3.32 42.28 -29.51
C ARG A 160 4.16 43.32 -28.80
N SER A 161 5.31 43.67 -29.38
CA SER A 161 6.10 44.81 -28.89
C SER A 161 5.30 46.11 -29.01
N ARG A 162 5.34 46.92 -27.96
CA ARG A 162 4.76 48.28 -27.96
C ARG A 162 5.51 49.22 -28.91
N GLN A 163 6.78 48.96 -29.17
CA GLN A 163 7.62 49.78 -30.06
C GLN A 163 7.49 49.30 -31.51
N GLU A 164 7.47 47.99 -31.72
CA GLU A 164 7.43 47.37 -33.05
C GLU A 164 6.26 46.37 -33.16
N PRO A 165 5.07 46.78 -33.62
CA PRO A 165 3.89 45.92 -33.63
C PRO A 165 4.00 44.63 -34.45
N ASN A 166 5.00 44.51 -35.34
CA ASN A 166 5.28 43.30 -36.11
C ASN A 166 6.11 42.26 -35.33
N ASP A 167 6.74 42.67 -34.23
CA ASP A 167 7.49 41.80 -33.34
C ASP A 167 6.51 41.17 -32.33
N VAL A 168 6.30 39.85 -32.45
CA VAL A 168 5.21 39.11 -31.79
C VAL A 168 5.79 37.96 -30.98
N TYR A 169 5.27 37.81 -29.78
CA TYR A 169 5.69 36.85 -28.77
C TYR A 169 4.51 35.99 -28.32
N LEU A 170 4.82 34.77 -27.92
CA LEU A 170 3.92 33.90 -27.18
C LEU A 170 4.36 33.88 -25.71
N VAL A 171 3.51 34.38 -24.82
CA VAL A 171 3.73 34.40 -23.38
C VAL A 171 2.87 33.30 -22.75
N MET A 172 3.47 32.14 -22.51
CA MET A 172 2.85 31.02 -21.81
C MET A 172 2.79 31.32 -20.32
N VAL A 173 1.61 31.15 -19.73
CA VAL A 173 1.39 31.34 -18.29
C VAL A 173 0.77 30.07 -17.72
N SER A 174 1.48 29.44 -16.78
CA SER A 174 1.01 28.29 -16.02
C SER A 174 0.78 28.69 -14.56
N LEU A 175 -0.46 28.69 -14.13
CA LEU A 175 -0.89 29.09 -12.79
C LEU A 175 -1.38 27.87 -12.01
N SER A 176 -0.98 27.77 -10.75
CA SER A 176 -1.42 26.71 -9.85
C SER A 176 -1.59 27.25 -8.45
N VAL A 177 -2.75 27.01 -7.84
CA VAL A 177 -2.96 27.28 -6.41
C VAL A 177 -2.27 26.16 -5.62
N GLN A 178 -1.33 26.53 -4.76
CA GLN A 178 -0.46 25.60 -4.03
C GLN A 178 -0.36 25.97 -2.55
N ASP A 179 0.03 25.00 -1.73
CA ASP A 179 0.45 25.26 -0.36
C ASP A 179 1.79 25.99 -0.36
N TYR A 180 1.95 26.96 0.54
CA TYR A 180 3.23 27.61 0.80
C TYR A 180 3.52 27.68 2.29
N ARG A 181 4.82 27.73 2.61
CA ARG A 181 5.31 27.95 3.97
C ARG A 181 6.56 28.83 3.96
N MET A 182 6.59 29.77 4.91
CA MET A 182 7.72 30.65 5.20
C MET A 182 8.19 30.40 6.62
N TRP A 183 9.29 29.66 6.76
CA TRP A 183 9.81 29.25 8.05
C TRP A 183 10.21 30.43 8.95
N SER A 184 10.92 31.41 8.40
CA SER A 184 11.41 32.58 9.14
C SER A 184 10.29 33.44 9.75
N TYR A 185 9.09 33.38 9.17
CA TYR A 185 7.94 34.21 9.56
C TYR A 185 6.80 33.40 10.18
N LYS A 186 6.95 32.07 10.29
CA LYS A 186 5.87 31.15 10.72
C LYS A 186 4.55 31.38 9.97
N LYS A 187 4.64 31.72 8.68
CA LYS A 187 3.48 31.91 7.80
C LYS A 187 3.30 30.69 6.91
N SER A 188 2.06 30.28 6.70
CA SER A 188 1.70 29.24 5.75
C SER A 188 0.27 29.45 5.27
N GLY A 189 -0.03 28.95 4.09
CA GLY A 189 -1.37 29.03 3.53
C GLY A 189 -1.38 28.68 2.06
N PRO A 190 -2.45 29.04 1.35
CA PRO A 190 -2.56 28.93 -0.09
C PRO A 190 -1.86 30.10 -0.78
N ALA A 191 -1.37 29.85 -1.99
CA ALA A 191 -0.82 30.88 -2.85
C ALA A 191 -1.01 30.49 -4.32
N LEU A 192 -1.20 31.50 -5.18
CA LEU A 192 -1.16 31.30 -6.61
C LEU A 192 0.29 31.33 -7.07
N VAL A 193 0.79 30.23 -7.60
CA VAL A 193 2.14 30.13 -8.18
C VAL A 193 2.01 30.26 -9.69
N GLY A 194 2.68 31.26 -10.26
CA GLY A 194 2.78 31.49 -11.69
C GLY A 194 4.16 31.15 -12.23
N MET A 195 4.20 30.37 -13.31
CA MET A 195 5.39 30.17 -14.13
C MET A 195 5.12 30.75 -15.51
N VAL A 196 5.98 31.67 -15.93
CA VAL A 196 5.85 32.38 -17.21
C VAL A 196 7.03 32.05 -18.10
N ALA A 197 6.74 31.72 -19.35
CA ALA A 197 7.74 31.57 -20.40
C ALA A 197 7.40 32.46 -21.59
N VAL A 198 8.39 33.21 -22.04
CA VAL A 198 8.29 34.08 -23.21
C VAL A 198 9.01 33.39 -24.37
N VAL A 199 8.32 33.26 -25.50
CA VAL A 199 8.84 32.63 -26.72
C VAL A 199 8.65 33.61 -27.88
N HIS A 200 9.75 33.93 -28.55
CA HIS A 200 9.76 34.75 -29.77
C HIS A 200 9.89 33.88 -31.03
N ASP A 201 10.74 32.85 -30.94
CA ASP A 201 11.00 31.87 -31.98
C ASP A 201 11.05 30.48 -31.34
N ILE A 202 10.28 29.53 -31.88
CA ILE A 202 10.22 28.15 -31.39
C ILE A 202 11.57 27.44 -31.50
N GLN A 203 12.40 27.76 -32.51
CA GLN A 203 13.71 27.12 -32.70
C GLN A 203 14.77 27.61 -31.71
N VAL A 204 14.64 28.85 -31.23
CA VAL A 204 15.59 29.47 -30.31
C VAL A 204 15.32 29.06 -28.86
N GLY A 205 14.08 28.68 -28.55
CA GLY A 205 13.67 28.25 -27.22
C GLY A 205 13.01 29.38 -26.39
N ILE A 206 12.98 29.19 -25.07
CA ILE A 206 12.39 30.17 -24.14
C ILE A 206 13.38 31.32 -23.92
N THR A 207 12.99 32.54 -24.29
CA THR A 207 13.85 33.73 -24.16
C THR A 207 13.89 34.26 -22.73
N LYS A 208 12.81 34.11 -21.98
CA LYS A 208 12.72 34.49 -20.57
C LYS A 208 11.79 33.57 -19.81
N GLN A 209 12.23 33.17 -18.62
CA GLN A 209 11.44 32.47 -17.62
C GLN A 209 11.28 33.33 -16.37
N LEU A 210 10.07 33.39 -15.82
CA LEU A 210 9.77 34.08 -14.56
C LEU A 210 8.99 33.14 -13.64
N TYR A 211 9.36 33.15 -12.36
CA TYR A 211 8.54 32.60 -11.29
C TYR A 211 7.93 33.77 -10.53
N MET A 212 6.62 33.69 -10.29
CA MET A 212 5.88 34.69 -9.54
C MET A 212 4.90 34.01 -8.61
N MET A 213 4.53 34.69 -7.53
CA MET A 213 3.64 34.12 -6.55
C MET A 213 2.78 35.21 -5.93
N ALA A 214 1.49 34.92 -5.77
CA ALA A 214 0.56 35.74 -5.00
C ALA A 214 0.15 34.96 -3.74
N PRO A 215 0.78 35.23 -2.58
CA PRO A 215 0.38 34.62 -1.31
C PRO A 215 -1.07 34.95 -0.95
N THR A 216 -1.74 34.07 -0.19
CA THR A 216 -3.13 34.26 0.30
C THR A 216 -4.22 34.08 -0.77
N TYR A 217 -3.90 34.12 -2.06
CA TYR A 217 -4.84 33.76 -3.11
C TYR A 217 -5.26 32.28 -2.99
N PRO A 218 -6.55 31.90 -3.14
CA PRO A 218 -7.71 32.65 -3.67
C PRO A 218 -8.54 33.45 -2.65
N TYR A 219 -8.03 33.68 -1.43
CA TYR A 219 -8.79 34.34 -0.35
C TYR A 219 -8.66 35.87 -0.35
N GLN A 220 -8.17 36.43 -1.45
CA GLN A 220 -8.00 37.87 -1.67
C GLN A 220 -8.35 38.20 -3.13
N ARG A 221 -8.90 39.40 -3.37
CA ARG A 221 -9.32 39.84 -4.71
C ARG A 221 -8.15 40.28 -5.59
N SER A 222 -7.19 40.99 -5.01
CA SER A 222 -5.99 41.45 -5.72
C SER A 222 -5.03 40.28 -5.91
N LEU A 223 -4.53 40.15 -7.15
CA LEU A 223 -3.49 39.21 -7.52
C LEU A 223 -2.13 39.86 -7.28
N GLU A 224 -1.75 40.06 -6.01
CA GLU A 224 -0.50 40.73 -5.61
C GLU A 224 0.72 39.83 -5.92
N PHE A 225 1.22 39.86 -7.16
CA PHE A 225 2.30 38.99 -7.62
C PHE A 225 3.68 39.54 -7.26
N ASP A 226 4.40 38.81 -6.41
CA ASP A 226 5.83 39.03 -6.17
C ASP A 226 6.68 38.14 -7.10
N LEU A 227 7.81 38.65 -7.58
CA LEU A 227 8.79 37.84 -8.33
C LEU A 227 9.64 36.98 -7.41
N TYR A 228 9.96 35.78 -7.90
CA TYR A 228 10.82 34.83 -7.21
C TYR A 228 11.89 34.25 -8.13
N GLU A 229 13.00 33.89 -7.52
CA GLU A 229 14.04 33.07 -8.11
C GLU A 229 13.93 31.64 -7.58
N PHE A 230 14.06 30.68 -8.50
CA PHE A 230 14.13 29.27 -8.15
C PHE A 230 15.49 28.96 -7.53
N ILE A 231 15.50 28.36 -6.33
CA ILE A 231 16.73 27.96 -5.65
C ILE A 231 17.00 26.47 -5.84
N ARG A 232 16.06 25.62 -5.42
CA ARG A 232 16.17 24.16 -5.52
C ARG A 232 14.82 23.46 -5.28
N ILE A 233 14.82 22.15 -5.50
CA ILE A 233 13.82 21.23 -4.97
C ILE A 233 14.31 20.72 -3.60
N THR A 234 13.45 20.72 -2.60
CA THR A 234 13.72 20.19 -1.26
C THR A 234 13.57 18.67 -1.21
N ASP A 235 14.09 18.04 -0.15
CA ASP A 235 13.96 16.59 0.08
C ASP A 235 12.48 16.13 0.23
N GLU A 236 11.55 17.05 0.49
CA GLU A 236 10.09 16.80 0.56
C GLU A 236 9.37 17.13 -0.76
N SER A 237 10.08 17.10 -1.89
CA SER A 237 9.53 17.38 -3.23
C SER A 237 8.80 18.72 -3.31
N SER A 238 9.35 19.76 -2.68
CA SER A 238 8.79 21.12 -2.70
C SER A 238 9.76 22.10 -3.35
N ARG A 239 9.25 23.18 -3.95
CA ARG A 239 10.07 24.22 -4.57
C ARG A 239 10.48 25.25 -3.53
N GLU A 240 11.78 25.42 -3.36
CA GLU A 240 12.34 26.52 -2.59
C GLU A 240 12.54 27.73 -3.50
N LEU A 241 11.88 28.83 -3.14
CA LEU A 241 11.86 30.08 -3.89
C LEU A 241 12.39 31.22 -3.02
N ARG A 242 13.13 32.14 -3.64
CA ARG A 242 13.67 33.36 -3.02
C ARG A 242 13.03 34.59 -3.64
N SER A 243 12.44 35.46 -2.83
CA SER A 243 11.77 36.67 -3.35
C SER A 243 12.77 37.65 -3.94
N VAL A 244 12.36 38.34 -5.01
CA VAL A 244 13.06 39.50 -5.55
C VAL A 244 12.37 40.76 -5.04
N THR A 245 13.07 41.52 -4.19
CA THR A 245 12.53 42.69 -3.48
C THR A 245 12.41 43.91 -4.39
N HIS A 246 11.41 44.77 -4.17
CA HIS A 246 11.29 46.06 -4.86
C HIS A 246 12.44 46.99 -4.52
N ASP A 247 12.85 46.98 -3.25
CA ASP A 247 13.99 47.75 -2.76
C ASP A 247 14.80 46.88 -1.77
N PRO A 248 16.00 46.42 -2.18
CA PRO A 248 16.86 45.58 -1.34
C PRO A 248 17.32 46.26 -0.04
N THR A 249 17.22 47.60 0.06
CA THR A 249 17.68 48.35 1.23
C THR A 249 16.63 48.45 2.34
N THR A 250 15.35 48.30 2.01
CA THR A 250 14.23 48.46 2.94
C THR A 250 13.41 47.19 3.14
N GLN A 251 13.40 46.28 2.16
CA GLN A 251 12.63 45.04 2.22
C GLN A 251 13.53 43.82 2.47
N PRO A 252 13.15 42.92 3.39
CA PRO A 252 13.89 41.69 3.62
C PRO A 252 13.68 40.70 2.47
N ILE A 253 14.74 39.96 2.14
CA ILE A 253 14.64 38.81 1.22
C ILE A 253 13.87 37.68 1.93
N MET A 254 12.78 37.23 1.30
CA MET A 254 11.91 36.18 1.80
C MET A 254 12.27 34.85 1.15
N HIS A 255 12.40 33.81 1.98
CA HIS A 255 12.53 32.43 1.53
C HIS A 255 11.23 31.69 1.83
N LEU A 256 10.68 31.04 0.81
CA LEU A 256 9.48 30.25 0.95
C LEU A 256 9.63 28.90 0.25
N VAL A 257 8.83 27.95 0.71
CA VAL A 257 8.71 26.64 0.11
C VAL A 257 7.27 26.46 -0.35
N THR A 258 7.08 26.01 -1.58
CA THR A 258 5.74 25.76 -2.15
C THR A 258 5.66 24.41 -2.84
N SER A 259 4.53 23.73 -2.65
CA SER A 259 4.21 22.50 -3.35
C SER A 259 2.71 22.32 -3.46
N ARG A 260 2.30 21.57 -4.48
CA ARG A 260 0.94 21.11 -4.63
C ARG A 260 0.76 19.86 -3.77
N LYS A 261 0.11 20.00 -2.61
CA LYS A 261 -0.14 18.86 -1.72
C LYS A 261 -1.49 18.24 -2.02
N ARG A 262 -1.53 16.92 -2.07
CA ARG A 262 -2.79 16.15 -2.15
C ARG A 262 -2.67 14.92 -1.26
N GLY A 263 -3.80 14.36 -0.86
CA GLY A 263 -3.85 13.20 0.02
C GLY A 263 -4.58 13.53 1.31
N PHE A 264 -4.32 12.77 2.34
CA PHE A 264 -5.18 12.75 3.52
C PHE A 264 -4.40 12.44 4.79
N PHE A 265 -4.92 12.91 5.92
CA PHE A 265 -4.31 12.72 7.24
C PHE A 265 -5.37 12.41 8.31
N ASP A 266 -4.92 11.81 9.41
CA ASP A 266 -5.73 11.52 10.58
C ASP A 266 -5.05 12.03 11.86
N GLY A 267 -5.42 13.25 12.26
CA GLY A 267 -4.76 13.96 13.35
C GLY A 267 -3.30 14.27 13.01
N ASP A 268 -2.46 14.34 14.05
CA ASP A 268 -1.06 14.75 13.91
C ASP A 268 -0.09 13.58 13.68
N GLY A 269 -0.54 12.33 13.87
CA GLY A 269 0.34 11.16 13.90
C GLY A 269 0.33 10.28 12.66
N GLN A 270 -0.59 10.53 11.72
CA GLN A 270 -0.84 9.66 10.57
C GLN A 270 -1.19 10.47 9.32
N PHE A 271 -0.43 10.29 8.25
CA PHE A 271 -0.74 10.94 6.99
C PHE A 271 -0.19 10.18 5.78
N ASN A 272 -0.87 10.35 4.64
CA ASN A 272 -0.43 9.95 3.33
C ASN A 272 -0.65 11.14 2.39
N ILE A 273 0.40 11.95 2.23
CA ILE A 273 0.35 13.20 1.49
C ILE A 273 1.38 13.11 0.38
N ARG A 274 0.94 13.29 -0.86
CA ARG A 274 1.84 13.55 -1.98
C ARG A 274 2.15 15.04 -2.07
N SER A 275 3.43 15.33 -2.11
CA SER A 275 3.95 16.68 -2.35
C SER A 275 4.45 16.72 -3.79
N MET A 276 3.86 17.57 -4.62
CA MET A 276 4.15 17.65 -6.04
C MET A 276 4.69 19.03 -6.41
N TYR A 277 5.64 19.05 -7.33
CA TYR A 277 6.15 20.25 -7.97
C TYR A 277 6.16 20.07 -9.49
N SER A 278 6.27 21.19 -10.18
CA SER A 278 6.49 21.21 -11.62
C SER A 278 7.74 22.03 -11.92
N HIS A 279 8.50 21.58 -12.91
CA HIS A 279 9.61 22.30 -13.48
C HIS A 279 9.30 22.57 -14.95
N LEU A 280 9.68 23.75 -15.44
CA LEU A 280 9.55 24.07 -16.85
C LEU A 280 10.92 23.91 -17.49
N ASP A 281 11.05 22.97 -18.42
CA ASP A 281 12.27 22.78 -19.19
C ASP A 281 12.47 23.99 -20.12
N VAL A 282 13.59 24.69 -19.96
CA VAL A 282 13.90 25.90 -20.74
C VAL A 282 14.64 25.58 -22.04
N SER A 283 15.09 24.34 -22.24
CA SER A 283 15.92 23.94 -23.38
C SER A 283 15.12 23.65 -24.65
N ASP A 284 13.84 23.25 -24.52
CA ASP A 284 12.93 22.97 -25.63
C ASP A 284 11.60 23.70 -25.44
N ALA A 285 11.40 24.78 -26.21
CA ALA A 285 10.15 25.54 -26.18
C ALA A 285 8.94 24.71 -26.59
N LYS A 286 9.09 23.74 -27.50
CA LYS A 286 7.98 22.92 -27.97
C LYS A 286 7.51 22.01 -26.84
N SER A 287 8.42 21.28 -26.20
CA SER A 287 8.11 20.46 -25.01
C SER A 287 7.56 21.29 -23.86
N ALA A 288 8.12 22.47 -23.59
CA ALA A 288 7.64 23.35 -22.51
C ALA A 288 6.21 23.86 -22.73
N LEU A 289 5.84 24.16 -23.99
CA LEU A 289 4.49 24.57 -24.39
C LEU A 289 3.51 23.39 -24.37
N SER A 290 3.94 22.21 -24.79
CA SER A 290 3.09 21.03 -24.87
C SER A 290 2.89 20.32 -23.55
N GLU A 291 3.90 20.26 -22.68
CA GLU A 291 3.91 19.40 -21.49
C GLU A 291 4.02 20.21 -20.20
N TRP A 292 3.31 19.74 -19.16
CA TRP A 292 3.39 20.26 -17.81
C TRP A 292 3.43 19.09 -16.84
N GLU A 293 4.65 18.66 -16.53
CA GLU A 293 4.87 17.50 -15.67
C GLU A 293 4.75 17.87 -14.19
N TRP A 294 4.06 17.00 -13.45
CA TRP A 294 3.97 17.04 -11.99
C TRP A 294 4.77 15.88 -11.41
N LEU A 295 5.91 16.22 -10.82
CA LEU A 295 6.86 15.32 -10.18
C LEU A 295 6.70 15.41 -8.67
N GLY A 296 7.01 14.35 -7.95
CA GLY A 296 7.15 14.45 -6.50
C GLY A 296 7.17 13.11 -5.79
N GLU A 297 6.89 13.15 -4.50
CA GLU A 297 6.95 11.98 -3.62
C GLU A 297 5.71 11.88 -2.75
N ALA A 298 5.32 10.64 -2.43
CA ALA A 298 4.32 10.35 -1.42
C ALA A 298 5.01 10.27 -0.06
N LEU A 299 4.65 11.15 0.86
CA LEU A 299 5.09 11.12 2.26
C LEU A 299 4.06 10.32 3.05
N ILE A 300 4.48 9.17 3.54
CA ILE A 300 3.66 8.29 4.39
C ILE A 300 4.29 8.28 5.77
N GLU A 301 3.48 8.64 6.76
CA GLU A 301 3.84 8.56 8.16
C GLU A 301 2.71 7.89 8.93
N ASP A 302 3.09 6.97 9.81
CA ASP A 302 2.19 6.35 10.76
C ASP A 302 2.96 6.10 12.06
N SER A 303 2.75 7.00 13.03
CA SER A 303 3.34 6.93 14.36
C SER A 303 2.98 5.65 15.12
N TRP A 304 1.89 4.97 14.72
CA TRP A 304 1.41 3.73 15.32
C TRP A 304 1.88 2.49 14.57
N ALA A 305 2.65 2.62 13.48
CA ALA A 305 3.08 1.49 12.66
C ALA A 305 3.86 0.42 13.43
N TRP A 306 4.50 0.77 14.56
CA TRP A 306 5.24 -0.17 15.41
C TRP A 306 4.39 -1.36 15.88
N VAL A 307 3.06 -1.22 15.93
CA VAL A 307 2.17 -2.34 16.28
C VAL A 307 2.29 -3.49 15.30
N HIS A 308 2.65 -3.24 14.03
CA HIS A 308 2.88 -4.28 13.02
C HIS A 308 4.20 -5.04 13.22
N GLY A 309 5.06 -4.59 14.15
CA GLY A 309 6.29 -5.30 14.55
C GLY A 309 6.04 -6.69 15.14
N LEU A 310 4.80 -7.02 15.53
CA LEU A 310 4.38 -8.38 15.90
C LEU A 310 4.68 -9.42 14.81
N HIS A 311 4.70 -9.02 13.53
CA HIS A 311 5.01 -9.92 12.41
C HIS A 311 6.42 -10.45 12.46
N PHE A 312 7.37 -9.69 13.00
CA PHE A 312 8.74 -10.16 13.23
C PHE A 312 8.74 -11.40 14.12
N ILE A 313 8.02 -11.33 15.24
CA ILE A 313 7.90 -12.43 16.20
C ILE A 313 7.22 -13.64 15.54
N PHE A 314 6.16 -13.41 14.77
CA PHE A 314 5.42 -14.49 14.11
C PHE A 314 6.28 -15.20 13.05
N GLY A 315 7.00 -14.44 12.23
CA GLY A 315 7.91 -14.98 11.23
C GLY A 315 9.09 -15.72 11.85
N MET A 316 9.70 -15.20 12.92
CA MET A 316 10.78 -15.88 13.65
C MET A 316 10.34 -17.20 14.27
N GLN A 317 9.13 -17.27 14.82
CA GLN A 317 8.55 -18.52 15.35
C GLN A 317 8.35 -19.57 14.25
N THR A 318 7.85 -19.17 13.08
CA THR A 318 7.67 -20.08 11.94
C THR A 318 9.02 -20.51 11.36
N LEU A 319 10.00 -19.60 11.28
CA LEU A 319 11.37 -19.90 10.85
C LEU A 319 12.03 -20.94 11.76
N PHE A 320 11.91 -20.75 13.08
CA PHE A 320 12.42 -21.72 14.05
C PHE A 320 11.76 -23.10 13.88
N SER A 321 10.46 -23.14 13.61
CA SER A 321 9.74 -24.40 13.38
C SER A 321 10.23 -25.11 12.11
N LEU A 322 10.54 -24.36 11.04
CA LEU A 322 11.18 -24.90 9.84
C LEU A 322 12.60 -25.42 10.12
N LEU A 323 13.39 -24.73 10.94
CA LEU A 323 14.73 -25.21 11.33
C LEU A 323 14.66 -26.53 12.09
N VAL A 324 13.71 -26.66 13.04
CA VAL A 324 13.47 -27.93 13.75
C VAL A 324 13.04 -29.02 12.76
N LEU A 325 12.14 -28.72 11.82
CA LEU A 325 11.74 -29.68 10.77
C LEU A 325 12.95 -30.13 9.93
N PHE A 326 13.79 -29.18 9.52
CA PHE A 326 14.99 -29.45 8.73
C PHE A 326 15.95 -30.37 9.48
N LEU A 327 16.23 -30.09 10.76
CA LEU A 327 17.08 -30.93 11.60
C LEU A 327 16.54 -32.36 11.72
N VAL A 328 15.25 -32.52 12.04
CA VAL A 328 14.63 -33.86 12.17
C VAL A 328 14.66 -34.60 10.82
N SER A 329 14.36 -33.92 9.72
CA SER A 329 14.38 -34.52 8.38
C SER A 329 15.81 -34.94 7.98
N TYR A 330 16.80 -34.09 8.25
CA TYR A 330 18.22 -34.36 8.01
C TYR A 330 18.70 -35.60 8.78
N GLN A 331 18.38 -35.71 10.07
CA GLN A 331 18.77 -36.86 10.88
C GLN A 331 18.13 -38.15 10.38
N ASN A 332 16.86 -38.11 9.96
CA ASN A 332 16.18 -39.27 9.37
C ASN A 332 16.80 -39.70 8.04
N ILE A 333 17.15 -38.74 7.17
CA ILE A 333 17.84 -39.02 5.90
C ILE A 333 19.20 -39.67 6.17
N ARG A 334 19.93 -39.17 7.18
CA ARG A 334 21.22 -39.76 7.60
C ARG A 334 21.09 -41.19 8.12
N ALA A 335 19.93 -41.52 8.71
CA ALA A 335 19.56 -42.87 9.13
C ALA A 335 18.97 -43.73 7.98
N GLY A 336 19.02 -43.26 6.72
CA GLY A 336 18.53 -43.98 5.54
C GLY A 336 17.02 -43.94 5.33
N LYS A 337 16.28 -43.11 6.09
CA LYS A 337 14.82 -42.99 6.01
C LYS A 337 14.42 -41.66 5.39
N ILE A 338 13.67 -41.70 4.29
CA ILE A 338 13.10 -40.49 3.68
C ILE A 338 11.83 -40.11 4.44
N TRP A 339 11.91 -39.06 5.26
CA TRP A 339 10.78 -38.54 6.03
C TRP A 339 10.77 -37.00 6.01
N VAL A 340 9.60 -36.42 5.76
CA VAL A 340 9.36 -34.97 5.76
C VAL A 340 8.04 -34.69 6.48
N GLY A 341 8.13 -34.03 7.63
CA GLY A 341 6.98 -33.61 8.45
C GLY A 341 6.31 -32.30 7.99
N ALA A 342 5.34 -31.83 8.78
CA ALA A 342 4.61 -30.58 8.51
C ALA A 342 5.19 -29.38 9.29
N PRO A 343 5.56 -28.26 8.65
CA PRO A 343 6.22 -27.13 9.31
C PRO A 343 5.35 -26.41 10.36
N PHE A 344 4.02 -26.52 10.25
CA PHE A 344 3.06 -25.93 11.19
C PHE A 344 2.74 -26.84 12.39
N ALA A 345 3.41 -27.99 12.54
CA ALA A 345 3.16 -28.96 13.59
C ALA A 345 3.30 -28.38 15.03
N SER A 346 4.24 -27.46 15.22
CA SER A 346 4.47 -26.74 16.48
C SER A 346 3.42 -25.66 16.77
N THR A 347 2.67 -25.23 15.75
CA THR A 347 1.70 -24.14 15.86
C THR A 347 0.33 -24.72 16.21
N SER A 348 -0.18 -24.34 17.38
CA SER A 348 -1.51 -24.79 17.82
C SER A 348 -2.60 -23.92 17.20
N THR A 349 -3.83 -24.43 17.17
CA THR A 349 -5.02 -23.66 16.79
C THR A 349 -5.18 -22.42 17.66
N ALA A 350 -4.96 -22.56 18.98
CA ALA A 350 -4.97 -21.45 19.91
C ALA A 350 -3.93 -20.38 19.53
N THR A 351 -2.75 -20.78 19.05
CA THR A 351 -1.71 -19.86 18.57
C THR A 351 -2.16 -19.09 17.33
N PHE A 352 -2.77 -19.73 16.34
CA PHE A 352 -3.30 -19.02 15.16
C PHE A 352 -4.40 -18.03 15.54
N VAL A 353 -5.35 -18.45 16.38
CA VAL A 353 -6.44 -17.58 16.85
C VAL A 353 -5.90 -16.42 17.66
N SER A 354 -4.95 -16.66 18.59
CA SER A 354 -4.36 -15.59 19.39
C SER A 354 -3.58 -14.59 18.53
N ARG A 355 -2.87 -15.05 17.49
CA ARG A 355 -2.22 -14.17 16.51
C ARG A 355 -3.23 -13.28 15.77
N GLY A 356 -4.35 -13.85 15.33
CA GLY A 356 -5.43 -13.08 14.69
C GLY A 356 -6.05 -12.04 15.62
N ILE A 357 -6.27 -12.37 16.90
CA ILE A 357 -6.76 -11.43 17.90
C ILE A 357 -5.75 -10.30 18.13
N LEU A 358 -4.46 -10.61 18.27
CA LEU A 358 -3.40 -9.62 18.45
C LEU A 358 -3.34 -8.62 17.28
N VAL A 359 -3.47 -9.10 16.05
CA VAL A 359 -3.54 -8.22 14.86
C VAL A 359 -4.82 -7.38 14.85
N THR A 360 -5.94 -7.93 15.32
CA THR A 360 -7.19 -7.15 15.41
C THR A 360 -7.05 -6.03 16.45
N ILE A 361 -6.39 -6.29 17.58
CA ILE A 361 -6.05 -5.28 18.58
C ILE A 361 -5.09 -4.25 17.98
N SER A 362 -4.10 -4.66 17.18
CA SER A 362 -3.18 -3.73 16.53
C SER A 362 -3.90 -2.79 15.57
N TRP A 363 -4.91 -3.28 14.83
CA TRP A 363 -5.76 -2.40 14.00
C TRP A 363 -6.54 -1.38 14.82
N TYR A 364 -7.07 -1.78 15.98
CA TYR A 364 -7.76 -0.85 16.87
C TYR A 364 -6.83 0.24 17.41
N VAL A 365 -5.61 -0.13 17.85
CA VAL A 365 -4.59 0.83 18.30
C VAL A 365 -4.16 1.76 17.16
N ASN A 366 -4.04 1.22 15.95
CA ASN A 366 -3.71 1.98 14.74
C ASN A 366 -4.93 2.71 14.14
N SER A 367 -6.05 2.85 14.88
CA SER A 367 -7.28 3.52 14.42
C SER A 367 -7.78 3.06 13.04
N PHE A 368 -7.53 1.80 12.68
CA PHE A 368 -7.80 1.20 11.37
C PHE A 368 -7.15 1.94 10.17
N TRP A 369 -6.09 2.72 10.41
CA TRP A 369 -5.40 3.54 9.40
C TRP A 369 -4.87 2.71 8.23
N THR A 370 -4.02 1.70 8.49
CA THR A 370 -3.41 0.89 7.44
C THR A 370 -4.44 0.17 6.56
N LEU A 371 -5.53 -0.33 7.17
CA LEU A 371 -6.64 -0.95 6.42
C LEU A 371 -7.36 0.06 5.52
N PHE A 372 -7.62 1.25 6.03
CA PHE A 372 -8.27 2.33 5.30
C PHE A 372 -7.40 2.84 4.14
N GLU A 373 -6.12 3.05 4.40
CA GLU A 373 -5.14 3.50 3.41
C GLU A 373 -5.04 2.50 2.25
N PHE A 374 -4.94 1.20 2.55
CA PHE A 374 -4.94 0.15 1.53
C PHE A 374 -6.27 0.04 0.79
N ALA A 375 -7.39 0.23 1.47
CA ALA A 375 -8.71 0.26 0.84
C ALA A 375 -8.83 1.43 -0.15
N LEU A 376 -8.41 2.64 0.24
CA LEU A 376 -8.36 3.80 -0.65
C LEU A 376 -7.42 3.58 -1.85
N SER A 377 -6.25 2.98 -1.66
CA SER A 377 -5.35 2.67 -2.79
C SER A 377 -5.96 1.69 -3.79
N ASN A 378 -6.70 0.68 -3.33
CA ASN A 378 -7.43 -0.21 -4.23
C ASN A 378 -8.61 0.50 -4.89
N ALA A 379 -9.34 1.34 -4.15
CA ALA A 379 -10.48 2.10 -4.65
C ALA A 379 -10.06 3.07 -5.75
N ALA A 380 -8.97 3.83 -5.55
CA ALA A 380 -8.41 4.74 -6.54
C ALA A 380 -8.06 4.04 -7.86
N LYS A 381 -7.52 2.81 -7.79
CA LYS A 381 -7.22 1.99 -8.98
C LYS A 381 -8.48 1.47 -9.68
N LEU A 382 -9.58 1.31 -8.96
CA LEU A 382 -10.86 0.85 -9.52
C LEU A 382 -11.62 2.00 -10.17
N SER A 383 -11.68 3.15 -9.51
CA SER A 383 -12.39 4.35 -9.96
C SER A 383 -11.61 5.21 -10.96
N HIS A 384 -10.37 4.81 -11.30
CA HIS A 384 -9.43 5.62 -12.09
C HIS A 384 -9.20 7.02 -11.49
N SER A 385 -9.34 7.13 -10.17
CA SER A 385 -9.05 8.35 -9.44
C SER A 385 -7.55 8.48 -9.17
N GLU A 386 -7.21 9.55 -8.48
CA GLU A 386 -5.87 9.87 -8.04
C GLU A 386 -5.15 8.72 -7.33
N ALA A 387 -3.95 8.36 -7.81
CA ALA A 387 -3.18 7.26 -7.26
C ALA A 387 -2.77 7.51 -5.79
N VAL A 388 -3.01 6.52 -4.93
CA VAL A 388 -2.57 6.49 -3.52
C VAL A 388 -1.49 5.44 -3.38
N TYR A 389 -0.27 5.89 -3.04
CA TYR A 389 0.86 5.02 -2.78
C TYR A 389 0.74 4.43 -1.36
N VAL A 390 1.02 3.14 -1.18
CA VAL A 390 0.88 2.45 0.11
C VAL A 390 1.89 1.30 0.23
N HIS A 391 2.30 1.00 1.46
CA HIS A 391 3.05 -0.22 1.79
C HIS A 391 2.10 -1.41 1.94
N LYS A 392 1.66 -1.96 0.81
CA LYS A 392 0.70 -3.08 0.72
C LYS A 392 1.07 -4.30 1.55
N GLU A 393 2.36 -4.48 1.84
CA GLU A 393 2.91 -5.62 2.57
C GLU A 393 2.43 -5.67 4.03
N LEU A 394 2.20 -4.51 4.66
CA LEU A 394 1.68 -4.42 6.03
C LEU A 394 0.28 -5.05 6.13
N VAL A 395 -0.63 -4.57 5.27
CA VAL A 395 -2.01 -5.08 5.23
C VAL A 395 -2.07 -6.52 4.72
N HIS A 396 -1.20 -6.90 3.79
CA HIS A 396 -1.09 -8.29 3.34
C HIS A 396 -0.80 -9.21 4.54
N ALA A 397 0.23 -8.92 5.33
CA ALA A 397 0.60 -9.73 6.48
C ALA A 397 -0.50 -9.76 7.55
N ASP A 398 -1.06 -8.60 7.90
CA ASP A 398 -2.14 -8.51 8.90
C ASP A 398 -3.36 -9.34 8.50
N VAL A 399 -3.88 -9.12 7.29
CA VAL A 399 -5.10 -9.76 6.81
C VAL A 399 -4.88 -11.25 6.62
N LEU A 400 -3.69 -11.69 6.20
CA LEU A 400 -3.33 -13.10 6.14
C LEU A 400 -3.39 -13.74 7.54
N VAL A 401 -2.82 -13.11 8.56
CA VAL A 401 -2.82 -13.64 9.92
C VAL A 401 -4.22 -13.71 10.51
N VAL A 402 -5.03 -12.67 10.34
CA VAL A 402 -6.44 -12.67 10.78
C VAL A 402 -7.23 -13.76 10.05
N TYR A 403 -7.05 -13.89 8.74
CA TYR A 403 -7.66 -14.95 7.94
C TYR A 403 -7.27 -16.35 8.44
N LEU A 404 -5.98 -16.62 8.68
CA LEU A 404 -5.52 -17.91 9.21
C LEU A 404 -6.07 -18.15 10.62
N GLY A 405 -6.19 -17.12 11.45
CA GLY A 405 -6.85 -17.21 12.76
C GLY A 405 -8.32 -17.64 12.65
N LEU A 406 -9.07 -17.02 11.73
CA LEU A 406 -10.48 -17.34 11.47
C LEU A 406 -10.63 -18.75 10.87
N VAL A 407 -9.78 -19.15 9.93
CA VAL A 407 -9.78 -20.50 9.35
C VAL A 407 -9.45 -21.55 10.41
N ALA A 408 -8.49 -21.29 11.30
CA ALA A 408 -8.17 -22.17 12.41
C ALA A 408 -9.35 -22.32 13.38
N PHE A 409 -10.05 -21.23 13.69
CA PHE A 409 -11.26 -21.25 14.50
C PHE A 409 -12.39 -22.06 13.84
N LEU A 410 -12.68 -21.79 12.55
CA LEU A 410 -13.69 -22.53 11.78
C LEU A 410 -13.38 -24.04 11.73
N SER A 411 -12.11 -24.40 11.50
CA SER A 411 -11.64 -25.78 11.51
C SER A 411 -11.90 -26.47 12.86
N TRP A 412 -11.68 -25.77 13.97
CA TRP A 412 -11.96 -26.28 15.32
C TRP A 412 -13.45 -26.48 15.57
N VAL A 413 -14.30 -25.52 15.19
CA VAL A 413 -15.77 -25.63 15.32
C VAL A 413 -16.33 -26.78 14.48
N ILE A 414 -15.90 -26.90 13.22
CA ILE A 414 -16.37 -27.93 12.28
C ILE A 414 -15.78 -29.31 12.65
N ARG A 415 -14.71 -29.35 13.45
CA ARG A 415 -13.92 -30.55 13.76
C ARG A 415 -13.37 -31.20 12.50
N GLU A 416 -12.76 -30.41 11.63
CA GLU A 416 -12.18 -30.88 10.37
C GLU A 416 -10.85 -30.18 10.10
N ARG A 417 -9.79 -30.93 9.76
CA ARG A 417 -8.45 -30.39 9.48
C ARG A 417 -8.44 -29.63 8.15
N ILE A 418 -7.77 -28.49 8.11
CA ILE A 418 -7.58 -27.72 6.87
C ILE A 418 -6.09 -27.71 6.54
N ASP A 419 -5.74 -28.09 5.31
CA ASP A 419 -4.35 -28.11 4.90
C ASP A 419 -3.80 -26.67 4.82
N PRO A 420 -2.65 -26.37 5.47
CA PRO A 420 -2.05 -25.03 5.44
C PRO A 420 -1.75 -24.53 4.04
N SER A 421 -1.37 -25.42 3.12
CA SER A 421 -1.11 -25.04 1.72
C SER A 421 -2.37 -24.53 1.02
N VAL A 422 -3.51 -25.20 1.22
CA VAL A 422 -4.80 -24.79 0.67
C VAL A 422 -5.19 -23.43 1.24
N ALA A 423 -5.08 -23.24 2.55
CA ALA A 423 -5.44 -21.98 3.19
C ALA A 423 -4.59 -20.81 2.68
N ILE A 424 -3.27 -20.95 2.67
CA ILE A 424 -2.33 -19.88 2.31
C ILE A 424 -2.35 -19.61 0.80
N PHE A 425 -2.25 -20.62 -0.06
CA PHE A 425 -2.21 -20.37 -1.51
C PHE A 425 -3.54 -19.85 -2.05
N LEU A 426 -4.68 -20.31 -1.53
CA LEU A 426 -5.97 -19.75 -1.92
C LEU A 426 -6.09 -18.29 -1.51
N PHE A 427 -5.56 -17.93 -0.33
CA PHE A 427 -5.45 -16.53 0.07
C PHE A 427 -4.58 -15.72 -0.88
N GLU A 428 -3.39 -16.21 -1.24
CA GLU A 428 -2.49 -15.50 -2.16
C GLU A 428 -3.14 -15.26 -3.53
N ILE A 429 -3.86 -16.26 -4.07
CA ILE A 429 -4.60 -16.13 -5.34
C ILE A 429 -5.67 -15.04 -5.23
N ILE A 430 -6.50 -15.06 -4.18
CA ILE A 430 -7.53 -14.04 -3.97
C ILE A 430 -6.92 -12.66 -3.69
N HIS A 431 -5.79 -12.60 -2.99
CA HIS A 431 -5.09 -11.36 -2.70
C HIS A 431 -4.52 -10.73 -3.99
N ALA A 432 -3.91 -11.54 -4.86
CA ALA A 432 -3.36 -11.13 -6.14
C ALA A 432 -4.45 -10.63 -7.10
N HIS A 433 -5.57 -11.36 -7.20
CA HIS A 433 -6.68 -11.02 -8.10
C HIS A 433 -7.80 -10.19 -7.45
N ARG A 434 -7.55 -9.58 -6.28
CA ARG A 434 -8.58 -8.89 -5.48
C ARG A 434 -9.38 -7.84 -6.24
N LEU A 435 -8.73 -7.07 -7.13
CA LEU A 435 -9.40 -6.01 -7.91
C LEU A 435 -10.36 -6.61 -8.94
N SER A 436 -9.95 -7.71 -9.60
CA SER A 436 -10.80 -8.47 -10.51
C SER A 436 -12.04 -9.02 -9.80
N PHE A 437 -11.88 -9.54 -8.57
CA PHE A 437 -13.01 -10.03 -7.77
C PHE A 437 -14.00 -8.94 -7.40
N ILE A 438 -13.52 -7.74 -7.06
CA ILE A 438 -14.40 -6.60 -6.77
C ILE A 438 -15.18 -6.18 -8.03
N ARG A 439 -14.50 -6.12 -9.20
CA ARG A 439 -15.14 -5.75 -10.47
C ARG A 439 -16.26 -6.71 -10.91
N ILE A 440 -16.21 -7.98 -10.50
CA ILE A 440 -17.26 -8.96 -10.82
C ILE A 440 -18.58 -8.66 -10.10
N SER A 441 -18.56 -7.87 -9.01
CA SER A 441 -19.74 -7.52 -8.23
C SER A 441 -20.08 -6.03 -8.40
N PRO A 442 -20.98 -5.66 -9.33
CA PRO A 442 -21.34 -4.26 -9.56
C PRO A 442 -21.81 -3.50 -8.31
N PRO A 443 -22.61 -4.09 -7.40
CA PRO A 443 -23.01 -3.39 -6.17
C PRO A 443 -21.82 -3.02 -5.28
N VAL A 444 -20.83 -3.91 -5.17
CA VAL A 444 -19.62 -3.68 -4.35
C VAL A 444 -18.73 -2.63 -5.02
N LEU A 445 -18.59 -2.69 -6.35
CA LEU A 445 -17.83 -1.71 -7.11
C LEU A 445 -18.44 -0.30 -6.97
N ASN A 446 -19.76 -0.18 -7.12
CA ASN A 446 -20.46 1.09 -7.01
C ASN A 446 -20.31 1.74 -5.62
N GLU A 447 -20.36 0.94 -4.55
CA GLU A 447 -20.12 1.42 -3.19
C GLU A 447 -18.70 2.00 -3.03
N ILE A 448 -17.70 1.28 -3.55
CA ILE A 448 -16.29 1.71 -3.51
C ILE A 448 -16.07 2.99 -4.32
N GLU A 449 -16.59 3.06 -5.54
CA GLU A 449 -16.47 4.23 -6.42
C GLU A 449 -17.19 5.46 -5.84
N THR A 450 -18.38 5.27 -5.28
CA THR A 450 -19.14 6.37 -4.65
C THR A 450 -18.37 6.94 -3.46
N TYR A 451 -17.86 6.07 -2.59
CA TYR A 451 -17.10 6.49 -1.43
C TYR A 451 -15.82 7.24 -1.82
N VAL A 452 -14.99 6.65 -2.69
CA VAL A 452 -13.69 7.25 -3.05
C VAL A 452 -13.85 8.59 -3.78
N ASN A 453 -14.85 8.71 -4.66
CA ASN A 453 -15.15 9.97 -5.33
C ASN A 453 -15.61 11.05 -4.33
N SER A 454 -16.39 10.67 -3.31
CA SER A 454 -16.81 11.60 -2.26
C SER A 454 -15.63 12.04 -1.38
N VAL A 455 -14.71 11.13 -1.06
CA VAL A 455 -13.56 11.40 -0.20
C VAL A 455 -12.54 12.29 -0.90
N PHE A 456 -12.18 12.03 -2.15
CA PHE A 456 -11.21 12.88 -2.86
C PHE A 456 -11.71 14.30 -3.09
N ARG A 457 -13.03 14.50 -3.19
CA ARG A 457 -13.62 15.86 -3.26
C ARG A 457 -13.41 16.68 -1.99
N LEU A 458 -13.14 16.06 -0.84
CA LEU A 458 -12.84 16.79 0.40
C LEU A 458 -11.52 17.56 0.34
N GLY A 459 -10.63 17.22 -0.59
CA GLY A 459 -9.41 17.98 -0.81
C GLY A 459 -9.65 19.34 -1.48
N ASP A 460 -10.76 19.49 -2.21
CA ASP A 460 -11.19 20.78 -2.74
C ASP A 460 -11.83 21.59 -1.60
N VAL A 461 -11.13 22.64 -1.15
CA VAL A 461 -11.56 23.42 0.00
C VAL A 461 -12.83 24.19 -0.37
N VAL A 462 -13.90 23.94 0.40
CA VAL A 462 -15.21 24.56 0.17
C VAL A 462 -15.07 26.08 0.19
N LYS A 463 -15.40 26.72 -0.94
CA LYS A 463 -15.44 28.18 -1.05
C LYS A 463 -16.76 28.70 -0.49
N GLU A 464 -16.67 29.49 0.57
CA GLU A 464 -17.80 30.32 1.00
C GLU A 464 -18.17 31.31 -0.11
N PRO A 465 -19.44 31.74 -0.23
CA PRO A 465 -19.87 32.66 -1.29
C PRO A 465 -19.04 33.94 -1.38
N ALA A 466 -18.53 34.44 -0.24
CA ALA A 466 -17.63 35.59 -0.21
C ALA A 466 -16.31 35.32 -0.92
N VAL A 467 -15.70 34.14 -0.75
CA VAL A 467 -14.44 33.73 -1.39
C VAL A 467 -14.67 33.40 -2.87
N ALA A 468 -15.79 32.74 -3.20
CA ALA A 468 -16.16 32.46 -4.59
C ALA A 468 -16.32 33.76 -5.41
N ALA A 469 -16.79 34.85 -4.78
CA ALA A 469 -16.85 36.17 -5.41
C ALA A 469 -15.49 36.88 -5.55
N MET A 470 -14.41 36.38 -4.91
CA MET A 470 -13.05 36.94 -5.04
C MET A 470 -12.24 36.25 -6.14
N SER A 471 -12.40 34.93 -6.27
CA SER A 471 -11.63 34.15 -7.22
C SER A 471 -12.42 32.95 -7.78
N PRO A 472 -12.36 32.74 -9.10
CA PRO A 472 -12.91 31.54 -9.72
C PRO A 472 -12.04 30.30 -9.47
N LEU A 473 -10.77 30.45 -9.08
CA LEU A 473 -9.87 29.33 -8.80
C LEU A 473 -10.19 28.66 -7.46
N HIS A 474 -9.84 27.38 -7.37
CA HIS A 474 -10.06 26.56 -6.19
C HIS A 474 -8.74 26.24 -5.50
N PHE A 475 -8.77 26.11 -4.19
CA PHE A 475 -7.64 25.63 -3.42
C PHE A 475 -7.83 24.15 -3.11
N TRP A 476 -6.98 23.31 -3.71
CA TRP A 476 -6.98 21.88 -3.45
C TRP A 476 -5.73 21.51 -2.65
N THR A 477 -5.94 20.99 -1.44
CA THR A 477 -4.86 20.58 -0.53
C THR A 477 -5.13 19.22 0.11
N SER A 478 -4.21 18.76 0.96
CA SER A 478 -4.43 17.59 1.83
C SER A 478 -5.51 17.87 2.88
N PHE A 479 -6.33 16.87 3.20
CA PHE A 479 -7.48 17.04 4.10
C PHE A 479 -7.49 16.01 5.25
N GLN A 480 -8.12 16.40 6.37
CA GLN A 480 -8.39 15.49 7.48
C GLN A 480 -9.49 14.51 7.06
N ILE A 481 -9.23 13.21 7.20
CA ILE A 481 -10.25 12.21 6.86
C ILE A 481 -11.45 12.32 7.81
N PRO A 482 -12.68 12.15 7.30
CA PRO A 482 -13.84 11.97 8.15
C PRO A 482 -13.74 10.63 8.88
N LYS A 483 -14.73 10.36 9.74
CA LYS A 483 -14.85 9.04 10.38
C LYS A 483 -14.85 7.94 9.31
N LYS A 484 -13.95 6.96 9.46
CA LYS A 484 -13.78 5.83 8.54
C LYS A 484 -15.08 5.05 8.39
N ASP A 485 -15.51 4.82 7.15
CA ASP A 485 -16.78 4.15 6.85
C ASP A 485 -16.62 2.62 6.88
N ALA A 486 -17.43 1.96 7.69
CA ALA A 486 -17.36 0.52 7.89
C ALA A 486 -17.88 -0.27 6.67
N THR A 487 -18.86 0.28 5.94
CA THR A 487 -19.42 -0.32 4.72
C THR A 487 -18.39 -0.32 3.61
N PHE A 488 -17.68 0.80 3.41
CA PHE A 488 -16.57 0.93 2.49
C PHE A 488 -15.44 -0.06 2.77
N LEU A 489 -15.04 -0.19 4.05
CA LEU A 489 -14.02 -1.17 4.45
C LEU A 489 -14.49 -2.61 4.17
N ALA A 490 -15.73 -2.94 4.52
CA ALA A 490 -16.29 -4.27 4.25
C ALA A 490 -16.35 -4.58 2.74
N ALA A 491 -16.77 -3.60 1.92
CA ALA A 491 -16.78 -3.70 0.46
C ALA A 491 -15.37 -3.90 -0.10
N SER A 492 -14.39 -3.16 0.39
CA SER A 492 -12.99 -3.25 -0.04
C SER A 492 -12.34 -4.60 0.31
N PHE A 493 -12.73 -5.21 1.42
CA PHE A 493 -12.27 -6.53 1.85
C PHE A 493 -13.19 -7.68 1.44
N PHE A 494 -14.23 -7.41 0.63
CA PHE A 494 -15.20 -8.40 0.15
C PHE A 494 -14.56 -9.70 -0.38
N PRO A 495 -13.49 -9.68 -1.22
CA PRO A 495 -12.90 -10.92 -1.72
C PRO A 495 -12.37 -11.84 -0.60
N LYS A 496 -11.87 -11.26 0.50
CA LYS A 496 -11.32 -12.04 1.64
C LYS A 496 -12.44 -12.58 2.52
N ILE A 497 -13.54 -11.84 2.64
CA ILE A 497 -14.75 -12.31 3.31
C ILE A 497 -15.37 -13.47 2.52
N SER A 498 -15.49 -13.36 1.20
CA SER A 498 -15.96 -14.45 0.33
C SER A 498 -15.07 -15.68 0.41
N LEU A 499 -13.75 -15.50 0.53
CA LEU A 499 -12.80 -16.59 0.72
C LEU A 499 -13.06 -17.40 1.99
N LEU A 500 -13.42 -16.76 3.11
CA LEU A 500 -13.79 -17.48 4.34
C LEU A 500 -15.01 -18.38 4.10
N SER A 501 -16.00 -17.89 3.35
CA SER A 501 -17.17 -18.69 2.95
C SER A 501 -16.77 -19.90 2.10
N VAL A 502 -15.84 -19.73 1.15
CA VAL A 502 -15.32 -20.84 0.32
C VAL A 502 -14.63 -21.91 1.19
N VAL A 503 -13.80 -21.49 2.14
CA VAL A 503 -13.12 -22.43 3.05
C VAL A 503 -14.11 -23.16 3.97
N MET A 504 -15.15 -22.45 4.44
CA MET A 504 -16.22 -23.06 5.22
C MET A 504 -16.98 -24.12 4.40
N CYS A 505 -17.35 -23.81 3.15
CA CYS A 505 -17.96 -24.77 2.24
C CYS A 505 -17.05 -25.97 1.98
N TYR A 506 -15.76 -25.75 1.75
CA TYR A 506 -14.76 -26.81 1.59
C TYR A 506 -14.70 -27.73 2.81
N ALA A 507 -14.65 -27.17 4.03
CA ALA A 507 -14.62 -27.95 5.26
C ALA A 507 -15.91 -28.77 5.47
N LEU A 508 -17.08 -28.20 5.15
CA LEU A 508 -18.37 -28.91 5.24
C LEU A 508 -18.47 -30.05 4.22
N LEU A 509 -18.09 -29.81 2.96
CA LEU A 509 -18.06 -30.84 1.91
C LEU A 509 -17.12 -31.99 2.29
N ARG A 510 -15.97 -31.67 2.86
CA ARG A 510 -15.01 -32.67 3.32
C ARG A 510 -15.55 -33.51 4.47
N LYS A 511 -16.24 -32.87 5.42
CA LYS A 511 -16.91 -33.56 6.53
C LYS A 511 -18.01 -34.49 6.04
N LEU A 512 -18.83 -34.05 5.08
CA LEU A 512 -19.83 -34.87 4.40
C LEU A 512 -19.19 -36.07 3.69
N TYR A 513 -18.11 -35.84 2.93
CA TYR A 513 -17.39 -36.92 2.25
C TYR A 513 -16.88 -37.99 3.22
N ARG A 514 -16.26 -37.60 4.35
CA ARG A 514 -15.78 -38.54 5.38
C ARG A 514 -16.90 -39.28 6.11
N TYR A 515 -18.08 -38.68 6.20
CA TYR A 515 -19.25 -39.34 6.76
C TYR A 515 -19.72 -40.49 5.86
N PHE A 516 -19.73 -40.29 4.53
CA PHE A 516 -20.12 -41.33 3.57
C PHE A 516 -19.01 -42.35 3.29
N TYR A 517 -17.74 -41.95 3.37
CA TYR A 517 -16.56 -42.80 3.13
C TYR A 517 -15.61 -42.80 4.34
N PRO A 518 -15.98 -43.46 5.45
CA PRO A 518 -15.11 -43.55 6.62
C PRO A 518 -13.82 -44.33 6.31
N GLU A 519 -12.69 -43.86 6.83
CA GLU A 519 -11.41 -44.58 6.73
C GLU A 519 -11.52 -45.96 7.40
N GLN A 520 -11.22 -47.03 6.66
CA GLN A 520 -11.19 -48.39 7.20
C GLN A 520 -10.06 -48.53 8.23
N THR A 521 -10.40 -48.47 9.51
CA THR A 521 -9.51 -48.95 10.58
C THR A 521 -9.41 -50.47 10.44
N ARG A 522 -8.29 -50.98 9.94
CA ARG A 522 -7.99 -52.43 9.92
C ARG A 522 -7.84 -52.94 11.35
N HIS A 523 -8.96 -53.23 12.01
CA HIS A 523 -9.00 -54.09 13.19
C HIS A 523 -8.80 -55.53 12.73
N ILE A 524 -7.56 -56.03 12.76
CA ILE A 524 -7.32 -57.48 12.69
C ILE A 524 -7.65 -58.03 14.08
N SER A 525 -8.87 -58.55 14.24
CA SER A 525 -9.31 -59.21 15.47
C SER A 525 -8.65 -60.59 15.59
N ASN A 526 -7.47 -60.67 16.22
CA ASN A 526 -7.04 -61.94 16.81
C ASN A 526 -7.70 -62.06 18.18
N GLN A 527 -8.88 -62.66 18.22
CA GLN A 527 -9.48 -63.14 19.46
C GLN A 527 -8.63 -64.30 20.00
N SER A 528 -7.74 -64.03 20.95
CA SER A 528 -7.25 -65.06 21.88
C SER A 528 -8.13 -65.08 23.12
N VAL A 529 -8.73 -66.23 23.37
CA VAL A 529 -9.66 -66.50 24.47
C VAL A 529 -8.93 -66.47 25.82
N GLY A 530 -9.49 -65.71 26.78
CA GLY A 530 -9.24 -65.91 28.21
C GLY A 530 -8.60 -64.74 28.96
N HIS A 531 -9.29 -63.61 29.15
CA HIS A 531 -8.91 -62.60 30.16
C HIS A 531 -10.15 -61.90 30.76
N SER A 532 -10.01 -61.45 32.01
CA SER A 532 -11.09 -61.04 32.92
C SER A 532 -11.79 -59.72 32.51
N VAL A 533 -13.01 -59.49 33.01
CA VAL A 533 -13.91 -58.39 32.62
C VAL A 533 -13.34 -56.99 32.98
N ASN A 534 -12.55 -56.87 34.06
CA ASN A 534 -11.86 -55.62 34.41
C ASN A 534 -10.66 -55.34 33.48
N GLU A 535 -9.97 -56.39 33.04
CA GLU A 535 -8.92 -56.28 32.03
C GLU A 535 -9.50 -55.85 30.68
N LYS A 536 -10.71 -56.32 30.31
CA LYS A 536 -11.41 -55.88 29.10
C LYS A 536 -11.77 -54.39 29.12
N ALA A 537 -12.16 -53.81 30.25
CA ALA A 537 -12.45 -52.38 30.34
C ALA A 537 -11.17 -51.54 30.27
N ALA A 538 -10.12 -51.96 30.97
CA ALA A 538 -8.79 -51.32 30.92
C ALA A 538 -8.10 -51.49 29.55
N LEU A 539 -8.24 -52.65 28.88
CA LEU A 539 -7.78 -52.93 27.52
C LEU A 539 -8.68 -52.30 26.45
N ALA A 540 -9.96 -52.05 26.71
CA ALA A 540 -10.81 -51.27 25.82
C ALA A 540 -10.42 -49.79 25.84
N GLN A 541 -10.05 -49.26 27.02
CA GLN A 541 -9.54 -47.89 27.17
C GLN A 541 -8.08 -47.75 26.68
N LYS A 542 -7.19 -48.71 26.99
CA LYS A 542 -5.82 -48.84 26.41
C LYS A 542 -5.81 -49.22 24.93
N GLY A 543 -6.85 -49.88 24.43
CA GLY A 543 -6.96 -50.28 23.03
C GLY A 543 -7.29 -49.10 22.11
N HIS A 544 -7.84 -48.03 22.67
CA HIS A 544 -8.21 -46.83 21.93
C HIS A 544 -7.08 -45.79 21.85
N LEU A 545 -6.17 -45.72 22.84
CA LEU A 545 -5.11 -44.71 22.95
C LEU A 545 -3.72 -45.35 22.98
N THR A 546 -2.74 -44.74 22.32
CA THR A 546 -1.33 -45.16 22.31
C THR A 546 -0.62 -44.83 23.62
N ASN A 547 0.46 -45.53 23.97
CA ASN A 547 1.29 -45.18 25.14
C ASN A 547 1.74 -43.70 25.11
N PHE A 548 2.03 -43.17 23.92
CA PHE A 548 2.32 -41.74 23.73
C PHE A 548 1.15 -40.84 24.16
N GLU A 549 -0.09 -41.15 23.74
CA GLU A 549 -1.29 -40.38 24.10
C GLU A 549 -1.58 -40.44 25.60
N ILE A 550 -1.36 -41.60 26.23
CA ILE A 550 -1.58 -41.80 27.68
C ILE A 550 -0.57 -40.97 28.49
N SER A 551 0.73 -41.03 28.14
CA SER A 551 1.79 -40.37 28.91
C SER A 551 1.85 -38.85 28.69
N THR A 552 1.51 -38.38 27.49
CA THR A 552 1.58 -36.94 27.15
C THR A 552 0.25 -36.21 27.25
N GLY A 553 -0.89 -36.95 27.28
CA GLY A 553 -2.23 -36.39 27.17
C GLY A 553 -2.55 -35.78 25.80
N ALA A 554 -1.66 -35.91 24.80
CA ALA A 554 -1.82 -35.33 23.48
C ALA A 554 -2.57 -36.27 22.54
N GLU A 555 -3.88 -36.09 22.40
CA GLU A 555 -4.72 -36.88 21.50
C GLU A 555 -4.33 -36.66 20.02
N LEU A 556 -3.95 -37.74 19.32
CA LEU A 556 -3.47 -37.67 17.94
C LEU A 556 -4.60 -37.46 16.94
N GLN A 557 -5.80 -37.98 17.25
CA GLN A 557 -6.95 -38.02 16.34
C GLN A 557 -7.83 -36.75 16.42
N THR A 558 -7.93 -36.11 17.59
CA THR A 558 -8.84 -34.96 17.85
C THR A 558 -8.16 -33.60 17.65
N ARG A 559 -6.94 -33.56 17.13
CA ARG A 559 -6.28 -32.30 16.75
C ARG A 559 -6.92 -31.73 15.48
N PHE A 560 -7.68 -30.64 15.64
CA PHE A 560 -8.27 -29.84 14.56
C PHE A 560 -7.54 -28.51 14.42
N GLY A 561 -7.57 -27.90 13.25
CA GLY A 561 -6.88 -26.65 12.92
C GLY A 561 -6.25 -26.67 11.53
N ILE A 562 -5.37 -25.70 11.31
CA ILE A 562 -4.54 -25.59 10.10
C ILE A 562 -3.38 -26.57 10.20
N ILE A 563 -3.62 -27.82 9.82
CA ILE A 563 -2.67 -28.93 9.91
C ILE A 563 -2.92 -29.84 8.72
N SER A 564 -1.85 -30.20 8.00
CA SER A 564 -1.94 -31.16 6.90
C SER A 564 -2.41 -32.53 7.41
N ASP A 565 -3.03 -33.34 6.57
CA ASP A 565 -3.34 -34.71 7.00
C ASP A 565 -2.07 -35.52 7.24
N TYR A 566 -2.18 -36.46 8.17
CA TYR A 566 -1.14 -37.41 8.50
C TYR A 566 -1.75 -38.69 9.05
N ASN A 567 -1.01 -39.78 8.91
CA ASN A 567 -1.39 -41.05 9.52
C ASN A 567 -1.19 -40.92 11.03
N ASN A 568 -2.24 -41.03 11.83
CA ASN A 568 -2.13 -40.88 13.28
C ASN A 568 -1.40 -42.09 13.93
N TYR A 569 -1.59 -43.29 13.36
CA TYR A 569 -1.18 -44.56 13.98
C TYR A 569 -0.45 -45.49 13.01
N VAL A 570 0.44 -46.33 13.55
CA VAL A 570 1.07 -47.47 12.85
C VAL A 570 0.80 -48.73 13.67
N TYR A 571 0.45 -49.83 13.00
CA TYR A 571 0.19 -51.11 13.66
C TYR A 571 1.36 -52.08 13.42
N PHE A 572 2.04 -52.46 14.50
CA PHE A 572 3.08 -53.49 14.47
C PHE A 572 2.64 -54.70 15.29
N LYS A 573 2.62 -55.88 14.66
CA LYS A 573 2.24 -57.16 15.30
C LYS A 573 0.92 -57.09 16.11
N GLY A 574 -0.06 -56.34 15.60
CA GLY A 574 -1.38 -56.17 16.24
C GLY A 574 -1.46 -55.11 17.34
N MET A 575 -0.35 -54.46 17.71
CA MET A 575 -0.33 -53.36 18.68
C MET A 575 -0.33 -51.99 17.99
N LYS A 576 -1.04 -51.02 18.58
CA LYS A 576 -1.22 -49.65 18.07
C LYS A 576 -0.12 -48.73 18.59
N PHE A 577 0.69 -48.18 17.69
CA PHE A 577 1.76 -47.22 18.00
C PHE A 577 1.45 -45.84 17.38
N ALA A 578 1.99 -44.78 18.00
CA ALA A 578 1.95 -43.44 17.43
C ALA A 578 2.89 -43.40 16.21
N SER A 579 2.42 -42.89 15.07
CA SER A 579 3.30 -42.74 13.92
C SER A 579 4.31 -41.61 14.16
N ALA A 580 5.45 -41.63 13.46
CA ALA A 580 6.41 -40.51 13.48
C ALA A 580 5.75 -39.17 13.09
N ASP A 581 4.83 -39.21 12.12
CA ASP A 581 4.02 -38.06 11.74
C ASP A 581 3.06 -37.63 12.86
N GLY A 582 2.47 -38.58 13.60
CA GLY A 582 1.56 -38.32 14.71
C GLY A 582 2.26 -37.66 15.90
N VAL A 583 3.46 -38.14 16.24
CA VAL A 583 4.31 -37.55 17.30
C VAL A 583 4.72 -36.13 16.91
N TYR A 584 5.27 -35.96 15.70
CA TYR A 584 5.72 -34.66 15.22
C TYR A 584 4.56 -33.68 15.05
N CYS A 585 3.49 -34.08 14.36
CA CYS A 585 2.28 -33.28 14.15
C CYS A 585 1.43 -33.13 15.41
N SER A 586 1.83 -33.66 16.55
CA SER A 586 1.30 -33.32 17.89
C SER A 586 2.18 -32.31 18.63
N GLY A 587 3.25 -31.86 17.98
CA GLY A 587 4.14 -30.82 18.47
C GLY A 587 5.26 -31.35 19.37
N TYR A 588 5.65 -32.62 19.25
CA TYR A 588 6.75 -33.22 20.02
C TYR A 588 7.90 -33.67 19.13
N VAL A 589 9.10 -33.64 19.69
CA VAL A 589 10.32 -34.21 19.09
C VAL A 589 11.09 -34.99 20.14
N ILE A 590 11.90 -35.93 19.68
CA ILE A 590 12.78 -36.74 20.52
C ILE A 590 14.19 -36.16 20.44
N VAL A 591 14.75 -35.78 21.59
CA VAL A 591 16.11 -35.25 21.75
C VAL A 591 17.04 -36.41 22.11
N ASN A 592 18.07 -36.62 21.29
CA ASN A 592 19.10 -37.67 21.44
C ASN A 592 18.55 -39.10 21.69
N GLY A 593 17.33 -39.39 21.23
CA GLY A 593 16.69 -40.70 21.42
C GLY A 593 16.20 -41.00 22.84
N THR A 594 16.46 -40.14 23.81
CA THR A 594 16.22 -40.39 25.24
C THR A 594 15.11 -39.54 25.84
N TYR A 595 14.88 -38.34 25.31
CA TYR A 595 13.92 -37.39 25.89
C TYR A 595 12.89 -36.94 24.85
N LEU A 596 11.62 -37.01 25.18
CA LEU A 596 10.52 -36.42 24.41
C LEU A 596 10.24 -35.01 24.91
N VAL A 597 10.38 -34.02 24.04
CA VAL A 597 10.22 -32.59 24.36
C VAL A 597 9.23 -31.95 23.40
N SER A 598 8.40 -31.04 23.91
CA SER A 598 7.53 -30.26 23.02
C SER A 598 8.36 -29.31 22.16
N SER A 599 8.18 -29.39 20.85
CA SER A 599 8.85 -28.55 19.84
C SER A 599 8.72 -27.05 20.10
N LYS A 600 7.56 -26.59 20.62
CA LYS A 600 7.33 -25.18 20.99
C LYS A 600 8.23 -24.69 22.13
N HIS A 601 8.68 -25.60 22.99
CA HIS A 601 9.54 -25.27 24.13
C HIS A 601 11.03 -25.32 23.80
N LEU A 602 11.44 -25.85 22.64
CA LEU A 602 12.86 -25.91 22.26
C LEU A 602 13.51 -24.52 22.21
N MET A 603 12.80 -23.50 21.74
CA MET A 603 13.33 -22.13 21.72
C MET A 603 13.61 -21.64 23.15
N ALA A 604 12.74 -21.95 24.10
CA ALA A 604 12.96 -21.64 25.50
C ALA A 604 14.13 -22.44 26.09
N VAL A 605 14.29 -23.72 25.73
CA VAL A 605 15.43 -24.55 26.14
C VAL A 605 16.75 -23.96 25.64
N ILE A 606 16.82 -23.54 24.37
CA ILE A 606 18.00 -22.88 23.80
C ILE A 606 18.28 -21.56 24.52
N GLY A 607 17.25 -20.74 24.77
CA GLY A 607 17.38 -19.50 25.51
C GLY A 607 17.89 -19.71 26.94
N MET A 608 17.34 -20.68 27.68
CA MET A 608 17.80 -21.02 29.03
C MET A 608 19.26 -21.47 29.04
N LYS A 609 19.69 -22.20 28.00
CA LYS A 609 21.07 -22.64 27.83
C LYS A 609 22.04 -21.49 27.50
N LEU A 610 21.64 -20.56 26.64
CA LEU A 610 22.44 -19.38 26.29
C LEU A 610 22.62 -18.44 27.48
N VAL A 611 21.54 -18.16 28.21
CA VAL A 611 21.53 -17.23 29.36
C VAL A 611 22.04 -17.91 30.64
N ARG A 612 22.17 -19.25 30.64
CA ARG A 612 22.50 -20.07 31.82
C ARG A 612 21.55 -19.83 33.00
N SER A 613 20.30 -19.48 32.72
CA SER A 613 19.28 -19.17 33.72
C SER A 613 17.93 -19.72 33.31
N ARG A 614 17.18 -20.25 34.29
CA ARG A 614 15.82 -20.76 34.10
C ARG A 614 14.82 -19.62 34.24
N PHE A 615 14.35 -19.09 33.12
CA PHE A 615 13.29 -18.07 33.09
C PHE A 615 11.90 -18.62 32.77
N THR A 616 11.78 -19.91 32.42
CA THR A 616 10.48 -20.57 32.19
C THR A 616 10.52 -22.06 32.54
N ASN A 617 9.37 -22.65 32.83
CA ASN A 617 9.25 -24.06 33.15
C ASN A 617 9.02 -24.87 31.87
N VAL A 618 9.97 -25.72 31.51
CA VAL A 618 9.85 -26.66 30.40
C VAL A 618 9.90 -28.07 30.95
N TYR A 619 9.04 -28.95 30.45
CA TYR A 619 8.99 -30.36 30.82
C TYR A 619 9.44 -31.26 29.67
N ALA A 620 10.13 -32.34 30.01
CA ALA A 620 10.57 -33.40 29.10
C ALA A 620 10.16 -34.76 29.67
N TYR A 621 9.86 -35.73 28.82
CA TYR A 621 9.51 -37.10 29.22
C TYR A 621 10.64 -38.05 28.85
N ASP A 622 11.00 -38.95 29.76
CA ASP A 622 12.00 -39.98 29.46
C ASP A 622 11.40 -41.06 28.55
N ILE A 623 12.22 -41.56 27.61
CA ILE A 623 11.87 -42.65 26.71
C ILE A 623 12.62 -43.90 27.14
N GLU A 624 11.90 -44.99 27.40
CA GLU A 624 12.47 -46.32 27.68
C GLU A 624 12.04 -47.30 26.59
N GLY A 625 12.98 -47.64 25.70
CA GLY A 625 12.68 -48.44 24.51
C GLY A 625 11.69 -47.73 23.59
N ASN A 626 10.52 -48.34 23.39
CA ASN A 626 9.45 -47.81 22.53
C ASN A 626 8.30 -47.15 23.33
N ALA A 627 8.48 -46.96 24.65
CA ALA A 627 7.48 -46.36 25.54
C ALA A 627 7.95 -45.04 26.15
N VAL A 628 7.01 -44.12 26.34
CA VAL A 628 7.22 -42.84 27.04
C VAL A 628 6.86 -43.05 28.51
N LYS A 629 7.66 -42.53 29.44
CA LYS A 629 7.30 -42.54 30.87
C LYS A 629 6.17 -41.56 31.16
N ASP A 630 5.31 -41.93 32.09
CA ASP A 630 4.20 -41.07 32.55
C ASP A 630 4.67 -39.87 33.40
N THR A 631 5.92 -39.90 33.90
CA THR A 631 6.48 -38.82 34.73
C THR A 631 7.27 -37.83 33.91
N ALA A 632 6.82 -36.57 33.87
CA ALA A 632 7.54 -35.48 33.24
C ALA A 632 8.64 -34.92 34.16
N ARG A 633 9.83 -34.70 33.62
CA ARG A 633 10.97 -34.07 34.29
C ARG A 633 11.09 -32.60 33.89
N LEU A 634 11.38 -31.75 34.87
CA LEU A 634 11.67 -30.34 34.62
C LEU A 634 13.07 -30.17 33.98
N VAL A 635 13.14 -29.35 32.93
CA VAL A 635 14.36 -29.05 32.17
C VAL A 635 15.09 -27.86 32.79
N TYR A 636 16.41 -28.02 32.97
CA TYR A 636 17.36 -27.01 33.44
C TYR A 636 18.37 -26.66 32.33
N PRO A 637 19.11 -25.54 32.44
CA PRO A 637 20.12 -25.14 31.44
C PRO A 637 21.15 -26.24 31.09
N ASP A 638 21.46 -27.10 32.06
CA ASP A 638 22.44 -28.18 31.93
C ASP A 638 21.82 -29.55 31.55
N THR A 639 20.49 -29.63 31.39
CA THR A 639 19.80 -30.90 31.10
C THR A 639 20.13 -31.45 29.72
N PHE A 640 20.29 -30.59 28.70
CA PHE A 640 20.63 -31.00 27.34
C PHE A 640 21.96 -30.38 26.93
N SER A 641 22.89 -31.16 26.37
CA SER A 641 24.11 -30.64 25.73
C SER A 641 23.79 -30.00 24.36
N TRP A 642 24.72 -29.21 23.81
CA TRP A 642 24.57 -28.67 22.46
C TRP A 642 24.50 -29.77 21.40
N SER A 643 25.23 -30.87 21.60
CA SER A 643 25.12 -32.06 20.77
C SER A 643 23.74 -32.69 20.86
N ASP A 644 23.12 -32.74 22.03
CA ASP A 644 21.78 -33.33 22.18
C ASP A 644 20.74 -32.56 21.36
N LEU A 645 20.79 -31.23 21.38
CA LEU A 645 19.88 -30.36 20.63
C LEU A 645 20.07 -30.43 19.11
N TRP A 646 21.24 -30.92 18.64
CA TRP A 646 21.49 -31.19 17.22
C TRP A 646 20.90 -32.54 16.76
N HIS A 647 20.73 -33.49 17.67
CA HIS A 647 20.23 -34.83 17.40
C HIS A 647 18.72 -34.93 17.69
N LEU A 648 17.91 -34.26 16.85
CA LEU A 648 16.45 -34.34 16.92
C LEU A 648 15.91 -35.47 16.04
N ASN A 649 14.98 -36.28 16.56
CA ASN A 649 14.36 -37.40 15.85
C ASN A 649 12.86 -37.54 16.20
N VAL A 650 12.15 -38.41 15.48
CA VAL A 650 10.72 -38.73 15.64
C VAL A 650 10.43 -40.24 15.57
N THR A 651 11.44 -41.09 15.28
CA THR A 651 11.21 -42.50 14.95
C THR A 651 11.47 -43.51 16.07
N VAL A 652 11.89 -43.09 17.27
CA VAL A 652 12.26 -44.04 18.35
C VAL A 652 11.03 -44.73 18.97
N LEU A 653 9.82 -44.24 18.68
CA LEU A 653 8.55 -44.81 19.16
C LEU A 653 7.94 -45.87 18.22
N LEU A 654 8.71 -46.37 17.24
CA LEU A 654 8.31 -47.40 16.26
C LEU A 654 8.97 -48.76 16.56
#